data_AF-A0A5D0PKJ1-F1
#
_entry.id   AF-A0A5D0PKJ1-F1
#
_cell.length_a   1.000
_cell.length_b   1.000
_cell.length_c   1.000
_cell.angle_alpha   90.00
_cell.angle_beta   90.00
_cell.angle_gamma   90.00
#
_symmetry.space_group_name_H-M   'P 1'
#
loop_
_entity.id
_entity.type
_entity.pdbx_description
1 polymer ?
#
loop_
_entity_poly.entity_id
_entity_poly.type
_entity_poly.pdbx_seq_one_letter_code
_entity_poly.pdbx_strand_id
1 'polypeptide(L)'
;MSWFVQGPGSHTRAVNLQRIIHSLLLVLSTAVLWMGTTPAHAVRGGGPVADGTWGFVAKVNVGESRGCTGALVSPQWVITATSCFAAEGQSVTSGAPKTATTVTVGRTDLSGAGGRVLPVDWIHPHRDRDVVMARLALRAVGITPVAVSATAPATGDAMQVAGYGRTAQEWAPNRLHASPVVAGAVAAASFGWTGADGGDVSACQGDTGAPVFRTGGSAPQLVGLSIGAGQGGCLGAAADGPRGADAVRVDDLASWIRTVAIEPTTSFTRYDASLSGIGGYDLDDNRDQVVAFDYEHSGKLDHLVLYRPGSQIVFIVKRNADGTYAPVFSSTTGIGGYDLKDARDRVIAFDYTGSGKQDHLLLYRPGAETAWILEHGAGNTFRAVFHSSAGIGGYDLKSTADQIIAYDHEHAGKLDHLLLYRPGTGMARVLKRTGAATFTPVFATADGGIGGYDLKDARDRVIVFDYTGSGKQDHLVLYRPGAETAWILEHGAGNTFRAVFHSSAGIGGYDLKSTADQIIAYDYEQSGRLDHLLLYRPGSKTAWILKHGAGSAFTAVFHSSTGIGGYDLEMAKDRVIAFDHRSKGGQSHLFLYRPGDQITYVAGRALPPVRVVPVTVTPVVGPDSIVERYGYPVNFPHAFAGTSGQADWGTDEAEARNFELISGNGGIIWVSCTASPENGVGVLKVFPGLLNGQTEIGEPHLGVTAVCFKVLGSGGWVKLRIPNVYEVQGDSRSPGAGHDVDATVVNVASGTERTKRVERDESEQFGRTDITCDESHPDFPDNCQETLLELRVVG
;
A
#
# COMPACT_ATOMS: atom_id res chain seq x y z
N MET A 1 -28.93 -27.69 -57.94
CA MET A 1 -29.56 -26.59 -58.71
C MET A 1 -29.39 -25.34 -57.85
N SER A 2 -28.43 -24.47 -58.18
CA SER A 2 -28.52 -23.36 -59.15
C SER A 2 -29.06 -22.10 -58.48
N TRP A 3 -28.21 -21.07 -58.24
CA TRP A 3 -28.10 -19.83 -59.06
C TRP A 3 -29.39 -18.98 -58.99
N PHE A 4 -29.44 -17.66 -58.76
CA PHE A 4 -28.50 -16.52 -58.87
C PHE A 4 -29.09 -15.34 -58.02
N VAL A 5 -28.52 -14.15 -57.72
CA VAL A 5 -27.22 -13.45 -57.93
C VAL A 5 -27.10 -12.31 -56.88
N GLN A 6 -25.96 -11.59 -56.80
CA GLN A 6 -25.83 -10.29 -56.09
C GLN A 6 -25.95 -9.10 -57.07
N GLY A 7 -26.36 -7.91 -56.62
CA GLY A 7 -26.44 -6.71 -57.47
C GLY A 7 -26.26 -5.38 -56.71
N PRO A 8 -25.26 -4.53 -57.02
CA PRO A 8 -24.94 -3.31 -56.26
C PRO A 8 -25.20 -2.00 -57.04
N GLY A 9 -24.96 -0.85 -56.40
CA GLY A 9 -24.84 0.45 -57.10
C GLY A 9 -24.74 1.65 -56.15
N SER A 10 -23.60 2.35 -56.16
CA SER A 10 -23.35 3.57 -55.37
C SER A 10 -23.15 4.79 -56.28
N HIS A 11 -23.55 5.99 -55.82
CA HIS A 11 -23.18 7.25 -56.50
C HIS A 11 -22.88 8.42 -55.55
N THR A 12 -21.60 8.80 -55.57
CA THR A 12 -20.92 10.12 -55.57
C THR A 12 -21.54 11.40 -54.95
N ARG A 13 -20.65 12.29 -54.47
CA ARG A 13 -20.88 13.58 -53.76
C ARG A 13 -20.99 14.84 -54.66
N ALA A 14 -21.31 15.97 -53.99
CA ALA A 14 -21.18 17.40 -54.38
C ALA A 14 -22.35 17.98 -55.20
N VAL A 15 -22.68 19.29 -55.22
CA VAL A 15 -21.97 20.57 -54.90
C VAL A 15 -22.96 21.51 -54.15
N ASN A 16 -22.66 22.09 -52.96
CA ASN A 16 -22.04 23.40 -52.61
C ASN A 16 -22.87 24.71 -52.89
N LEU A 17 -22.56 25.79 -52.14
CA LEU A 17 -23.41 26.95 -51.79
C LEU A 17 -23.37 28.20 -52.72
N GLN A 18 -24.30 29.14 -52.42
CA GLN A 18 -24.33 30.63 -52.62
C GLN A 18 -25.42 31.12 -53.61
N ARG A 19 -26.08 32.30 -53.46
CA ARG A 19 -26.25 33.32 -52.38
C ARG A 19 -27.41 34.27 -52.80
N ILE A 20 -28.06 34.99 -51.86
CA ILE A 20 -28.69 36.33 -52.05
C ILE A 20 -29.07 36.92 -50.67
N ILE A 21 -29.28 38.25 -50.57
CA ILE A 21 -29.32 39.04 -49.31
C ILE A 21 -30.47 40.07 -49.35
N HIS A 22 -30.89 40.54 -48.15
CA HIS A 22 -31.74 41.69 -47.78
C HIS A 22 -33.21 41.36 -47.43
N SER A 23 -33.91 42.08 -46.53
CA SER A 23 -33.54 42.80 -45.28
C SER A 23 -34.82 43.47 -44.73
N LEU A 24 -35.21 43.25 -43.47
CA LEU A 24 -36.06 44.21 -42.74
C LEU A 24 -35.96 44.00 -41.22
N LEU A 25 -36.07 45.09 -40.44
CA LEU A 25 -36.14 45.06 -38.98
C LEU A 25 -37.58 44.94 -38.51
N LEU A 26 -37.77 44.27 -37.37
CA LEU A 26 -38.82 44.64 -36.41
C LEU A 26 -38.26 44.52 -34.99
N VAL A 27 -38.40 45.58 -34.20
CA VAL A 27 -38.03 45.58 -32.78
C VAL A 27 -39.26 45.18 -31.97
N LEU A 28 -39.15 44.13 -31.15
CA LEU A 28 -40.13 43.84 -30.11
C LEU A 28 -39.41 43.49 -28.80
N SER A 29 -39.47 44.42 -27.85
CA SER A 29 -38.80 44.28 -26.55
C SER A 29 -39.69 43.53 -25.55
N THR A 30 -39.49 42.23 -25.40
CA THR A 30 -40.12 41.43 -24.34
C THR A 30 -39.07 40.95 -23.31
N ALA A 31 -38.95 41.68 -22.20
CA ALA A 31 -38.11 41.27 -21.09
C ALA A 31 -38.78 40.09 -20.35
N VAL A 32 -38.30 38.86 -20.59
CA VAL A 32 -38.73 37.67 -19.85
C VAL A 32 -37.78 37.48 -18.67
N LEU A 33 -38.23 37.88 -17.48
CA LEU A 33 -37.52 37.68 -16.21
C LEU A 33 -37.50 36.19 -15.82
N TRP A 34 -36.55 35.44 -16.38
CA TRP A 34 -36.15 34.16 -15.82
C TRP A 34 -35.34 34.39 -14.55
N MET A 35 -36.00 34.34 -13.39
CA MET A 35 -35.35 34.13 -12.09
C MET A 35 -34.82 32.69 -12.01
N GLY A 36 -33.79 32.40 -12.81
CA GLY A 36 -33.04 31.15 -12.73
C GLY A 36 -32.10 31.18 -11.54
N THR A 37 -32.38 30.37 -10.52
CA THR A 37 -31.45 30.14 -9.41
C THR A 37 -30.22 29.40 -9.92
N THR A 38 -29.08 30.08 -9.98
CA THR A 38 -27.81 29.47 -10.40
C THR A 38 -27.34 28.45 -9.34
N PRO A 39 -26.92 27.23 -9.74
CA PRO A 39 -26.42 26.23 -8.80
C PRO A 39 -25.08 26.63 -8.16
N ALA A 40 -24.80 26.07 -6.98
CA ALA A 40 -23.62 26.36 -6.16
C ALA A 40 -22.29 25.87 -6.78
N HIS A 41 -21.16 26.40 -6.28
CA HIS A 41 -19.83 26.30 -6.94
C HIS A 41 -18.67 26.08 -5.93
N ALA A 42 -18.14 24.85 -5.82
CA ALA A 42 -16.93 24.51 -5.05
C ALA A 42 -15.63 24.81 -5.82
N VAL A 43 -14.54 25.12 -5.11
CA VAL A 43 -13.64 26.21 -5.52
C VAL A 43 -14.51 27.43 -5.82
N ARG A 44 -14.51 28.49 -5.00
CA ARG A 44 -15.43 29.60 -5.27
C ARG A 44 -15.24 30.09 -6.71
N GLY A 45 -16.32 30.24 -7.48
CA GLY A 45 -16.23 30.57 -8.91
C GLY A 45 -15.91 29.38 -9.85
N GLY A 46 -15.94 28.14 -9.37
CA GLY A 46 -15.72 26.91 -10.13
C GLY A 46 -17.00 26.12 -10.40
N GLY A 47 -17.20 25.67 -11.65
CA GLY A 47 -18.39 24.94 -12.05
C GLY A 47 -18.40 23.48 -11.57
N PRO A 48 -19.57 22.86 -11.32
CA PRO A 48 -19.68 21.44 -11.02
C PRO A 48 -19.17 20.60 -12.20
N VAL A 49 -18.30 19.63 -11.91
CA VAL A 49 -17.68 18.79 -12.93
C VAL A 49 -18.65 17.71 -13.40
N ALA A 50 -18.60 17.41 -14.71
CA ALA A 50 -19.42 16.37 -15.34
C ALA A 50 -18.88 14.95 -15.05
N ASP A 51 -19.78 13.99 -14.85
CA ASP A 51 -19.45 12.64 -14.38
C ASP A 51 -18.39 11.93 -15.24
N GLY A 52 -17.44 11.27 -14.58
CA GLY A 52 -16.32 10.57 -15.23
C GLY A 52 -15.14 11.49 -15.58
N THR A 53 -15.31 12.81 -15.49
CA THR A 53 -14.22 13.77 -15.75
C THR A 53 -13.26 13.84 -14.54
N TRP A 54 -11.96 13.85 -14.84
CA TRP A 54 -10.85 13.96 -13.87
C TRP A 54 -10.91 12.99 -12.67
N GLY A 55 -11.23 11.71 -12.92
CA GLY A 55 -11.27 10.68 -11.86
C GLY A 55 -9.97 10.46 -11.06
N PHE A 56 -8.85 11.08 -11.43
CA PHE A 56 -7.65 11.15 -10.61
C PHE A 56 -7.80 12.05 -9.37
N VAL A 57 -8.72 13.02 -9.36
CA VAL A 57 -8.88 13.92 -8.21
C VAL A 57 -9.44 13.15 -7.03
N ALA A 58 -8.74 13.23 -5.90
CA ALA A 58 -9.02 12.49 -4.69
C ALA A 58 -9.74 13.36 -3.66
N LYS A 59 -10.76 12.83 -3.01
CA LYS A 59 -11.16 13.31 -1.66
C LYS A 59 -10.30 12.59 -0.63
N VAL A 60 -9.66 13.33 0.26
CA VAL A 60 -8.88 12.79 1.39
C VAL A 60 -9.62 13.13 2.67
N ASN A 61 -9.94 12.17 3.53
CA ASN A 61 -10.58 12.39 4.82
C ASN A 61 -9.66 11.85 5.92
N VAL A 62 -9.09 12.75 6.73
CA VAL A 62 -8.18 12.44 7.84
C VAL A 62 -8.99 12.46 9.13
N GLY A 63 -9.38 11.28 9.60
CA GLY A 63 -10.43 11.14 10.61
C GLY A 63 -11.79 11.65 10.12
N GLU A 64 -12.67 11.97 11.07
CA GLU A 64 -14.03 12.45 10.79
C GLU A 64 -14.11 13.97 10.60
N SER A 65 -13.10 14.71 11.06
CA SER A 65 -13.15 16.18 11.20
C SER A 65 -12.41 16.97 10.11
N ARG A 66 -11.54 16.35 9.31
CA ARG A 66 -10.70 17.05 8.31
C ARG A 66 -10.78 16.41 6.93
N GLY A 67 -11.51 17.07 6.05
CA GLY A 67 -11.46 16.81 4.62
C GLY A 67 -10.38 17.65 3.93
N CYS A 68 -9.69 17.05 2.96
CA CYS A 68 -8.73 17.62 2.03
C CYS A 68 -9.02 17.11 0.59
N THR A 69 -8.26 17.61 -0.37
CA THR A 69 -8.23 17.13 -1.76
C THR A 69 -6.84 16.55 -2.08
N GLY A 70 -6.70 15.73 -3.12
CA GLY A 70 -5.42 15.22 -3.62
C GLY A 70 -5.51 14.80 -5.09
N ALA A 71 -4.45 14.16 -5.60
CA ALA A 71 -4.45 13.55 -6.93
C ALA A 71 -3.78 12.17 -6.95
N LEU A 72 -4.44 11.19 -7.57
CA LEU A 72 -3.86 9.88 -7.89
C LEU A 72 -2.74 10.05 -8.92
N VAL A 73 -1.50 9.73 -8.53
CA VAL A 73 -0.29 9.82 -9.38
C VAL A 73 0.27 8.45 -9.78
N SER A 74 -0.17 7.39 -9.12
CA SER A 74 -0.02 5.99 -9.56
C SER A 74 -1.19 5.15 -9.03
N PRO A 75 -1.45 3.93 -9.54
CA PRO A 75 -2.52 3.07 -9.04
C PRO A 75 -2.55 2.87 -7.52
N GLN A 76 -1.42 2.90 -6.81
CA GLN A 76 -1.41 2.81 -5.34
C GLN A 76 -1.18 4.12 -4.58
N TRP A 77 -0.88 5.25 -5.24
CA TRP A 77 -0.46 6.47 -4.53
C TRP A 77 -1.21 7.73 -4.95
N VAL A 78 -1.70 8.44 -3.93
CA VAL A 78 -2.24 9.80 -4.03
C VAL A 78 -1.24 10.79 -3.45
N ILE A 79 -1.03 11.91 -4.13
CA ILE A 79 -0.29 13.06 -3.64
C ILE A 79 -1.26 14.12 -3.10
N THR A 80 -0.93 14.73 -1.97
CA THR A 80 -1.73 15.78 -1.29
C THR A 80 -0.79 16.62 -0.40
N ALA A 81 -1.31 17.53 0.41
CA ALA A 81 -0.52 18.37 1.32
C ALA A 81 -0.21 17.68 2.65
N THR A 82 0.97 17.92 3.23
CA THR A 82 1.38 17.43 4.55
C THR A 82 0.51 18.03 5.67
N SER A 83 0.08 19.28 5.51
CA SER A 83 -0.87 20.03 6.34
C SER A 83 -2.26 19.39 6.47
N CYS A 84 -2.59 18.39 5.66
CA CYS A 84 -3.77 17.55 5.86
C CYS A 84 -3.63 16.59 7.05
N PHE A 85 -2.40 16.20 7.44
CA PHE A 85 -2.13 15.15 8.43
C PHE A 85 -1.66 15.66 9.80
N ALA A 86 -1.20 16.91 9.90
CA ALA A 86 -0.74 17.55 11.15
C ALA A 86 -1.28 18.99 11.25
N ALA A 87 -1.09 19.67 12.38
CA ALA A 87 -1.29 21.12 12.44
C ALA A 87 -0.11 21.87 11.77
N GLU A 88 -0.27 23.16 11.52
CA GLU A 88 0.85 24.02 11.12
C GLU A 88 1.97 23.97 12.19
N GLY A 89 3.22 23.90 11.75
CA GLY A 89 4.38 23.71 12.64
C GLY A 89 4.56 22.31 13.25
N GLN A 90 3.64 21.36 13.06
CA GLN A 90 3.79 19.99 13.55
C GLN A 90 4.40 19.05 12.50
N SER A 91 5.38 18.24 12.91
CA SER A 91 6.03 17.27 12.04
C SER A 91 5.16 16.04 11.74
N VAL A 92 5.06 15.72 10.44
CA VAL A 92 4.58 14.42 9.95
C VAL A 92 5.80 13.53 9.74
N THR A 93 5.73 12.30 10.25
CA THR A 93 6.76 11.27 10.01
C THR A 93 6.30 10.32 8.91
N SER A 94 7.25 9.70 8.19
CA SER A 94 6.92 8.59 7.29
C SER A 94 6.48 7.38 8.12
N GLY A 95 5.39 6.73 7.74
CA GLY A 95 4.83 5.60 8.50
C GLY A 95 3.35 5.38 8.23
N ALA A 96 2.68 4.57 9.06
CA ALA A 96 1.21 4.52 9.07
C ALA A 96 0.64 5.87 9.56
N PRO A 97 -0.48 6.38 9.00
CA PRO A 97 -1.09 7.62 9.48
C PRO A 97 -1.48 7.57 10.97
N LYS A 98 -1.07 8.58 11.75
CA LYS A 98 -1.45 8.74 13.17
C LYS A 98 -2.97 8.82 13.39
N THR A 99 -3.71 9.26 12.37
CA THR A 99 -5.18 9.31 12.35
C THR A 99 -5.68 8.49 11.17
N ALA A 100 -6.65 7.60 11.42
CA ALA A 100 -7.26 6.77 10.39
C ALA A 100 -7.72 7.63 9.20
N THR A 101 -7.16 7.38 8.03
CA THR A 101 -7.35 8.22 6.84
C THR A 101 -7.96 7.39 5.73
N THR A 102 -8.99 7.92 5.08
CA THR A 102 -9.64 7.33 3.90
C THR A 102 -9.52 8.24 2.70
N VAL A 103 -9.46 7.65 1.51
CA VAL A 103 -9.31 8.34 0.24
C VAL A 103 -10.35 7.81 -0.74
N THR A 104 -11.05 8.73 -1.41
CA THR A 104 -11.99 8.42 -2.48
C THR A 104 -11.43 8.92 -3.80
N VAL A 105 -11.29 8.04 -4.79
CA VAL A 105 -10.78 8.31 -6.14
C VAL A 105 -11.69 7.67 -7.19
N GLY A 106 -11.65 8.16 -8.44
CA GLY A 106 -12.51 7.66 -9.52
C GLY A 106 -13.98 8.04 -9.38
N ARG A 107 -14.30 9.04 -8.53
CA ARG A 107 -15.62 9.66 -8.44
C ARG A 107 -15.52 11.12 -8.86
N THR A 108 -16.57 11.60 -9.50
CA THR A 108 -16.88 13.03 -9.67
C THR A 108 -17.99 13.45 -8.69
N ASP A 109 -18.80 12.50 -8.23
CA ASP A 109 -19.85 12.69 -7.24
C ASP A 109 -19.65 11.63 -6.14
N LEU A 110 -19.42 12.08 -4.91
CA LEU A 110 -19.11 11.23 -3.76
C LEU A 110 -20.30 10.37 -3.33
N SER A 111 -21.53 10.78 -3.68
CA SER A 111 -22.75 10.00 -3.45
C SER A 111 -22.88 8.78 -4.38
N GLY A 112 -22.16 8.78 -5.50
CA GLY A 112 -22.18 7.69 -6.49
C GLY A 112 -21.38 6.47 -6.06
N ALA A 113 -21.79 5.28 -6.52
CA ALA A 113 -21.14 4.01 -6.18
C ALA A 113 -19.82 3.72 -6.93
N GLY A 114 -19.47 4.53 -7.95
CA GLY A 114 -18.30 4.31 -8.80
C GLY A 114 -16.94 4.47 -8.10
N GLY A 115 -15.85 4.38 -8.87
CA GLY A 115 -14.50 4.59 -8.36
C GLY A 115 -14.09 3.62 -7.24
N ARG A 116 -13.33 4.12 -6.26
CA ARG A 116 -12.87 3.40 -5.07
C ARG A 116 -12.88 4.31 -3.85
N VAL A 117 -13.27 3.77 -2.69
CA VAL A 117 -12.98 4.31 -1.36
C VAL A 117 -11.99 3.36 -0.70
N LEU A 118 -10.87 3.86 -0.20
CA LEU A 118 -9.75 3.04 0.28
C LEU A 118 -9.08 3.68 1.51
N PRO A 119 -8.68 2.90 2.53
CA PRO A 119 -7.87 3.41 3.62
C PRO A 119 -6.43 3.67 3.15
N VAL A 120 -5.79 4.69 3.73
CA VAL A 120 -4.37 4.98 3.56
C VAL A 120 -3.59 4.16 4.59
N ASP A 121 -2.66 3.33 4.13
CA ASP A 121 -1.89 2.42 5.00
C ASP A 121 -0.45 2.90 5.27
N TRP A 122 0.02 3.89 4.50
CA TRP A 122 1.32 4.52 4.67
C TRP A 122 1.28 5.96 4.14
N ILE A 123 1.98 6.87 4.80
CA ILE A 123 2.30 8.22 4.32
C ILE A 123 3.81 8.40 4.29
N HIS A 124 4.28 9.14 3.28
CA HIS A 124 5.67 9.53 3.12
C HIS A 124 5.73 11.03 2.78
N PRO A 125 5.97 11.91 3.77
CA PRO A 125 6.05 13.35 3.55
C PRO A 125 7.35 13.73 2.83
N HIS A 126 7.32 14.80 2.05
CA HIS A 126 8.52 15.45 1.56
C HIS A 126 9.14 16.29 2.67
N ARG A 127 10.47 16.30 2.80
CA ARG A 127 11.20 17.04 3.85
C ARG A 127 10.96 18.56 3.80
N ASP A 128 11.13 19.17 2.62
CA ASP A 128 11.21 20.65 2.48
C ASP A 128 9.94 21.27 1.84
N ARG A 129 8.83 20.53 1.79
CA ARG A 129 7.62 20.93 1.03
C ARG A 129 6.37 20.46 1.75
N ASP A 130 5.30 21.26 1.69
CA ASP A 130 3.97 20.85 2.14
C ASP A 130 3.31 19.86 1.15
N VAL A 131 3.93 18.70 0.98
CA VAL A 131 3.56 17.65 0.04
C VAL A 131 3.81 16.27 0.67
N VAL A 132 2.80 15.40 0.64
CA VAL A 132 2.87 14.02 1.15
C VAL A 132 2.32 13.03 0.14
N MET A 133 3.01 11.90 0.03
CA MET A 133 2.58 10.74 -0.75
C MET A 133 1.84 9.78 0.18
N ALA A 134 0.56 9.57 -0.07
CA ALA A 134 -0.32 8.67 0.66
C ALA A 134 -0.55 7.37 -0.14
N ARG A 135 -0.13 6.24 0.43
CA ARG A 135 -0.33 4.91 -0.16
C ARG A 135 -1.68 4.34 0.23
N LEU A 136 -2.44 3.93 -0.77
CA LEU A 136 -3.70 3.21 -0.63
C LEU A 136 -3.43 1.76 -0.23
N ALA A 137 -4.22 1.20 0.69
CA ALA A 137 -4.04 -0.19 1.13
C ALA A 137 -4.18 -1.22 -0.01
N LEU A 138 -4.96 -0.88 -1.05
CA LEU A 138 -5.17 -1.65 -2.28
C LEU A 138 -5.03 -0.70 -3.49
N ARG A 139 -4.78 -1.26 -4.68
CA ARG A 139 -4.58 -0.49 -5.91
C ARG A 139 -5.90 -0.05 -6.54
N ALA A 140 -5.98 1.22 -6.92
CA ALA A 140 -7.10 1.89 -7.58
C ALA A 140 -7.19 1.55 -9.08
N VAL A 141 -7.20 0.26 -9.41
CA VAL A 141 -7.21 -0.26 -10.78
C VAL A 141 -8.43 0.25 -11.55
N GLY A 142 -8.24 0.60 -12.83
CA GLY A 142 -9.29 1.15 -13.70
C GLY A 142 -9.42 2.68 -13.63
N ILE A 143 -8.79 3.34 -12.67
CA ILE A 143 -8.75 4.81 -12.56
C ILE A 143 -7.41 5.29 -13.12
N THR A 144 -7.43 6.13 -14.16
CA THR A 144 -6.22 6.69 -14.77
C THR A 144 -5.60 7.74 -13.84
N PRO A 145 -4.34 7.58 -13.38
CA PRO A 145 -3.64 8.61 -12.62
C PRO A 145 -3.30 9.83 -13.47
N VAL A 146 -3.10 10.99 -12.85
CA VAL A 146 -2.60 12.20 -13.53
C VAL A 146 -1.09 12.09 -13.79
N ALA A 147 -0.65 12.53 -14.96
CA ALA A 147 0.77 12.63 -15.25
C ALA A 147 1.37 13.84 -14.51
N VAL A 148 2.48 13.65 -13.79
CA VAL A 148 3.26 14.77 -13.24
C VAL A 148 3.93 15.51 -14.39
N SER A 149 3.72 16.83 -14.49
CA SER A 149 4.37 17.64 -15.51
C SER A 149 5.87 17.74 -15.23
N ALA A 150 6.70 17.57 -16.26
CA ALA A 150 8.15 17.83 -16.18
C ALA A 150 8.50 19.28 -16.56
N THR A 151 7.50 20.17 -16.63
CA THR A 151 7.65 21.56 -17.08
C THR A 151 7.13 22.50 -15.99
N ALA A 152 8.02 23.33 -15.45
CA ALA A 152 7.69 24.37 -14.47
C ALA A 152 6.51 25.25 -14.92
N PRO A 153 5.72 25.81 -13.99
CA PRO A 153 4.78 26.88 -14.29
C PRO A 153 5.51 28.14 -14.77
N ALA A 154 4.88 28.90 -15.68
CA ALA A 154 5.26 30.27 -16.02
C ALA A 154 4.11 31.24 -15.66
N THR A 155 4.45 32.48 -15.30
CA THR A 155 3.46 33.53 -15.03
C THR A 155 2.54 33.73 -16.25
N GLY A 156 1.23 33.62 -16.05
CA GLY A 156 0.21 33.68 -17.11
C GLY A 156 -0.17 32.33 -17.72
N ASP A 157 0.44 31.21 -17.31
CA ASP A 157 0.04 29.88 -17.75
C ASP A 157 -1.43 29.58 -17.40
N ALA A 158 -2.23 29.26 -18.40
CA ALA A 158 -3.62 28.81 -18.22
C ALA A 158 -3.68 27.35 -17.73
N MET A 159 -4.41 27.13 -16.64
CA MET A 159 -4.56 25.86 -15.93
C MET A 159 -5.99 25.67 -15.42
N GLN A 160 -6.24 24.55 -14.77
CA GLN A 160 -7.44 24.24 -14.00
C GLN A 160 -7.02 23.92 -12.56
N VAL A 161 -7.86 24.29 -11.59
CA VAL A 161 -7.81 23.75 -10.23
C VAL A 161 -9.13 23.05 -9.94
N ALA A 162 -9.09 21.84 -9.36
CA ALA A 162 -10.29 21.04 -9.10
C ALA A 162 -10.27 20.46 -7.69
N GLY A 163 -11.39 20.53 -6.96
CA GLY A 163 -11.41 20.12 -5.56
C GLY A 163 -12.78 19.88 -4.92
N TYR A 164 -12.70 19.36 -3.70
CA TYR A 164 -13.83 18.97 -2.85
C TYR A 164 -13.86 19.79 -1.55
N GLY A 165 -13.34 21.03 -1.56
CA GLY A 165 -13.50 21.99 -0.49
C GLY A 165 -14.89 22.62 -0.43
N ARG A 166 -15.10 23.43 0.59
CA ARG A 166 -16.30 24.25 0.82
C ARG A 166 -16.62 25.15 -0.39
N THR A 167 -17.90 25.42 -0.63
CA THR A 167 -18.37 26.28 -1.74
C THR A 167 -18.72 27.68 -1.23
N ALA A 168 -19.25 28.56 -2.08
CA ALA A 168 -19.84 29.83 -1.62
C ALA A 168 -21.20 29.63 -0.89
N GLN A 169 -21.86 28.47 -1.04
CA GLN A 169 -23.22 28.19 -0.53
C GLN A 169 -23.36 26.89 0.28
N GLU A 170 -22.38 25.97 0.24
CA GLU A 170 -22.44 24.62 0.79
C GLU A 170 -21.12 24.27 1.50
N TRP A 171 -21.22 23.62 2.68
CA TRP A 171 -20.06 23.42 3.55
C TRP A 171 -19.17 22.23 3.12
N ALA A 172 -19.77 21.16 2.62
CA ALA A 172 -19.10 19.91 2.25
C ALA A 172 -19.76 19.30 0.99
N PRO A 173 -19.44 19.79 -0.21
CA PRO A 173 -20.09 19.36 -1.45
C PRO A 173 -19.76 17.90 -1.79
N ASN A 174 -20.79 17.15 -2.18
CA ASN A 174 -20.61 15.80 -2.72
C ASN A 174 -20.00 15.81 -4.14
N ARG A 175 -20.18 16.88 -4.91
CA ARG A 175 -19.71 16.97 -6.29
C ARG A 175 -18.35 17.67 -6.38
N LEU A 176 -17.44 17.10 -7.16
CA LEU A 176 -16.20 17.73 -7.60
C LEU A 176 -16.55 18.98 -8.42
N HIS A 177 -15.83 20.06 -8.18
CA HIS A 177 -15.93 21.28 -8.98
C HIS A 177 -14.53 21.74 -9.42
N ALA A 178 -14.47 22.63 -10.41
CA ALA A 178 -13.22 23.21 -10.89
C ALA A 178 -13.40 24.60 -11.51
N SER A 179 -12.32 25.39 -11.52
CA SER A 179 -12.30 26.71 -12.17
C SER A 179 -11.04 26.87 -13.04
N PRO A 180 -11.13 27.55 -14.20
CA PRO A 180 -9.96 27.96 -14.97
C PRO A 180 -9.17 29.02 -14.19
N VAL A 181 -7.86 28.79 -14.06
CA VAL A 181 -6.95 29.64 -13.30
C VAL A 181 -5.70 29.97 -14.11
N VAL A 182 -5.05 31.07 -13.77
CA VAL A 182 -3.73 31.46 -14.30
C VAL A 182 -2.69 31.46 -13.19
N ALA A 183 -1.48 31.01 -13.50
CA ALA A 183 -0.35 31.15 -12.58
C ALA A 183 0.05 32.63 -12.44
N GLY A 184 0.19 33.09 -11.21
CA GLY A 184 0.77 34.38 -10.84
C GLY A 184 2.30 34.30 -10.80
N ALA A 185 2.91 34.98 -9.82
CA ALA A 185 4.35 34.92 -9.62
C ALA A 185 4.81 33.50 -9.26
N VAL A 186 5.86 33.03 -9.93
CA VAL A 186 6.47 31.71 -9.73
C VAL A 186 7.75 31.85 -8.92
N ALA A 187 7.83 31.14 -7.81
CA ALA A 187 9.00 31.03 -6.94
C ALA A 187 9.74 29.69 -7.16
N ALA A 188 10.83 29.49 -6.41
CA ALA A 188 11.62 28.25 -6.48
C ALA A 188 10.80 27.00 -6.13
N ALA A 189 9.95 27.07 -5.10
CA ALA A 189 9.19 25.94 -4.56
C ALA A 189 7.67 25.98 -4.82
N SER A 190 7.13 27.15 -5.19
CA SER A 190 5.69 27.44 -5.20
C SER A 190 5.31 28.42 -6.30
N PHE A 191 4.01 28.61 -6.52
CA PHE A 191 3.45 29.70 -7.32
C PHE A 191 2.07 30.08 -6.78
N GLY A 192 1.76 31.37 -6.80
CA GLY A 192 0.38 31.84 -6.61
C GLY A 192 -0.46 31.56 -7.85
N TRP A 193 -1.78 31.45 -7.71
CA TRP A 193 -2.72 31.36 -8.85
C TRP A 193 -4.00 32.16 -8.59
N THR A 194 -4.63 32.66 -9.65
CA THR A 194 -5.88 33.43 -9.61
C THR A 194 -6.85 32.99 -10.71
N GLY A 195 -8.11 33.43 -10.68
CA GLY A 195 -9.10 33.10 -11.73
C GLY A 195 -8.72 33.67 -13.10
N ALA A 196 -8.81 32.86 -14.15
CA ALA A 196 -8.23 33.17 -15.47
C ALA A 196 -8.74 34.49 -16.09
N ASP A 197 -10.05 34.78 -15.97
CA ASP A 197 -10.68 35.98 -16.52
C ASP A 197 -10.62 37.20 -15.56
N GLY A 198 -9.69 37.20 -14.60
CA GLY A 198 -9.76 38.08 -13.42
C GLY A 198 -10.92 37.72 -12.48
N GLY A 199 -11.43 36.49 -12.60
CA GLY A 199 -12.63 36.01 -11.93
C GLY A 199 -12.49 35.89 -10.42
N ASP A 200 -13.64 35.83 -9.75
CA ASP A 200 -13.84 35.84 -8.29
C ASP A 200 -13.41 34.53 -7.58
N VAL A 201 -12.33 33.89 -8.07
CA VAL A 201 -11.97 32.51 -7.77
C VAL A 201 -11.17 32.39 -6.48
N SER A 202 -11.48 31.40 -5.62
CA SER A 202 -10.70 31.14 -4.40
C SER A 202 -10.74 29.67 -4.00
N ALA A 203 -9.60 29.16 -3.50
CA ALA A 203 -9.60 27.91 -2.74
C ALA A 203 -10.26 28.12 -1.37
N CYS A 204 -11.01 27.11 -0.93
CA CYS A 204 -11.75 27.10 0.31
C CYS A 204 -11.25 25.99 1.25
N GLN A 205 -11.75 25.96 2.49
CA GLN A 205 -11.43 24.87 3.43
C GLN A 205 -11.77 23.49 2.80
N GLY A 206 -10.77 22.62 2.71
CA GLY A 206 -10.86 21.30 2.06
C GLY A 206 -10.35 21.23 0.61
N ASP A 207 -10.01 22.36 -0.01
CA ASP A 207 -9.23 22.41 -1.26
C ASP A 207 -7.70 22.34 -1.00
N THR A 208 -7.28 22.26 0.27
CA THR A 208 -5.89 21.94 0.62
C THR A 208 -5.50 20.57 0.03
N GLY A 209 -4.38 20.53 -0.69
CA GLY A 209 -3.92 19.43 -1.53
C GLY A 209 -4.59 19.35 -2.92
N ALA A 210 -5.45 20.30 -3.32
CA ALA A 210 -6.14 20.23 -4.61
C ALA A 210 -5.16 20.36 -5.81
N PRO A 211 -5.28 19.49 -6.83
CA PRO A 211 -4.42 19.56 -8.01
C PRO A 211 -4.68 20.80 -8.85
N VAL A 212 -3.60 21.49 -9.19
CA VAL A 212 -3.53 22.52 -10.24
C VAL A 212 -2.85 21.90 -11.46
N PHE A 213 -3.52 21.88 -12.61
CA PHE A 213 -3.11 21.08 -13.78
C PHE A 213 -3.40 21.77 -15.12
N ARG A 214 -2.56 21.48 -16.13
CA ARG A 214 -2.77 21.90 -17.52
C ARG A 214 -3.67 20.88 -18.24
N THR A 215 -4.55 21.37 -19.12
CA THR A 215 -5.50 20.54 -19.91
C THR A 215 -5.28 20.59 -21.42
N GLY A 216 -4.43 21.48 -21.94
CA GLY A 216 -4.21 21.66 -23.39
C GLY A 216 -3.40 20.58 -24.12
N GLY A 217 -3.19 19.40 -23.50
CA GLY A 217 -2.46 18.27 -24.07
C GLY A 217 -3.36 17.08 -24.37
N SER A 218 -2.77 15.94 -24.74
CA SER A 218 -3.49 14.67 -24.93
C SER A 218 -4.04 14.06 -23.63
N ALA A 219 -3.53 14.49 -22.48
CA ALA A 219 -4.01 14.14 -21.15
C ALA A 219 -3.69 15.30 -20.17
N PRO A 220 -4.44 15.43 -19.05
CA PRO A 220 -4.11 16.38 -18.00
C PRO A 220 -2.72 16.17 -17.38
N GLN A 221 -2.02 17.26 -17.07
CA GLN A 221 -0.71 17.24 -16.41
C GLN A 221 -0.71 18.06 -15.12
N LEU A 222 -0.38 17.43 -14.00
CA LEU A 222 -0.25 18.06 -12.68
C LEU A 222 0.95 19.01 -12.64
N VAL A 223 0.73 20.27 -12.26
CA VAL A 223 1.76 21.33 -12.15
C VAL A 223 1.99 21.73 -10.70
N GLY A 224 0.95 21.69 -9.86
CA GLY A 224 1.10 21.90 -8.43
C GLY A 224 -0.07 21.40 -7.59
N LEU A 225 0.04 21.61 -6.27
CA LEU A 225 -0.97 21.27 -5.27
C LEU A 225 -1.28 22.51 -4.43
N SER A 226 -2.54 22.93 -4.37
CA SER A 226 -2.96 24.11 -3.58
C SER A 226 -2.73 23.86 -2.10
N ILE A 227 -2.01 24.74 -1.42
CA ILE A 227 -1.71 24.64 0.03
C ILE A 227 -2.26 25.82 0.81
N GLY A 228 -2.18 27.03 0.24
CA GLY A 228 -2.89 28.18 0.75
C GLY A 228 -4.38 28.10 0.43
N ALA A 229 -5.15 28.99 1.05
CA ALA A 229 -6.53 29.25 0.67
C ALA A 229 -6.90 30.69 1.04
N GLY A 230 -7.20 31.53 0.05
CA GLY A 230 -7.61 32.91 0.31
C GLY A 230 -8.94 33.04 1.08
N GLN A 231 -9.78 32.00 1.01
CA GLN A 231 -11.11 31.89 1.64
C GLN A 231 -12.14 32.96 1.24
N GLY A 232 -11.80 33.97 0.43
CA GLY A 232 -12.66 35.12 0.16
C GLY A 232 -14.08 34.74 -0.25
N GLY A 233 -15.03 34.93 0.66
CA GLY A 233 -16.44 34.54 0.58
C GLY A 233 -16.74 33.10 0.16
N CYS A 234 -15.87 32.16 0.51
CA CYS A 234 -16.33 30.80 0.80
C CYS A 234 -17.39 30.85 1.92
N LEU A 235 -18.30 29.89 2.01
CA LEU A 235 -19.45 29.92 2.93
C LEU A 235 -19.02 30.18 4.40
N GLY A 236 -19.33 31.35 4.93
CA GLY A 236 -18.96 31.76 6.30
C GLY A 236 -17.57 32.41 6.44
N ALA A 237 -16.95 32.83 5.35
CA ALA A 237 -15.76 33.69 5.34
C ALA A 237 -16.10 35.09 4.79
N ALA A 238 -15.22 36.08 5.03
CA ALA A 238 -15.42 37.47 4.59
C ALA A 238 -15.47 37.58 3.06
N ALA A 239 -16.53 38.20 2.51
CA ALA A 239 -16.82 38.22 1.07
C ALA A 239 -15.78 38.96 0.22
N ASP A 240 -15.14 39.96 0.83
CA ASP A 240 -14.05 40.81 0.35
C ASP A 240 -12.64 40.26 0.66
N GLY A 241 -12.55 39.08 1.29
CA GLY A 241 -11.28 38.44 1.62
C GLY A 241 -10.44 38.01 0.40
N PRO A 242 -9.14 37.66 0.63
CA PRO A 242 -8.19 37.33 -0.43
C PRO A 242 -8.64 36.22 -1.37
N ARG A 243 -8.22 36.30 -2.63
CA ARG A 243 -8.63 35.42 -3.74
C ARG A 243 -7.44 34.64 -4.30
N GLY A 244 -7.75 33.59 -5.05
CA GLY A 244 -6.77 32.60 -5.47
C GLY A 244 -6.29 31.71 -4.33
N ALA A 245 -5.09 31.16 -4.50
CA ALA A 245 -4.28 30.54 -3.46
C ALA A 245 -2.81 30.37 -3.92
N ASP A 246 -1.95 29.91 -3.02
CA ASP A 246 -0.62 29.39 -3.35
C ASP A 246 -0.65 27.88 -3.54
N ALA A 247 0.16 27.40 -4.50
CA ALA A 247 0.38 25.99 -4.77
C ALA A 247 1.86 25.62 -4.69
N VAL A 248 2.17 24.44 -4.15
CA VAL A 248 3.51 23.84 -4.23
C VAL A 248 3.73 23.28 -5.63
N ARG A 249 4.91 23.52 -6.21
CA ARG A 249 5.33 22.95 -7.50
C ARG A 249 5.61 21.46 -7.38
N VAL A 250 5.26 20.69 -8.42
CA VAL A 250 5.59 19.24 -8.50
C VAL A 250 6.55 18.89 -9.64
N ASP A 251 6.97 19.85 -10.46
CA ASP A 251 7.83 19.60 -11.61
C ASP A 251 9.25 19.15 -11.23
N ASP A 252 9.79 19.71 -10.15
CA ASP A 252 11.04 19.27 -9.51
C ASP A 252 10.85 17.99 -8.65
N LEU A 253 9.65 17.79 -8.09
CA LEU A 253 9.32 16.61 -7.28
C LEU A 253 9.13 15.32 -8.10
N ALA A 254 9.05 15.40 -9.44
CA ALA A 254 8.76 14.25 -10.31
C ALA A 254 9.72 13.06 -10.12
N SER A 255 10.96 13.27 -9.67
CA SER A 255 11.88 12.18 -9.34
C SER A 255 11.58 11.51 -8.00
N TRP A 256 11.29 12.30 -6.96
CA TRP A 256 10.86 11.78 -5.65
C TRP A 256 9.54 11.01 -5.76
N ILE A 257 8.56 11.55 -6.49
CA ILE A 257 7.27 10.88 -6.73
C ILE A 257 7.48 9.49 -7.36
N ARG A 258 8.38 9.34 -8.35
CA ARG A 258 8.69 8.03 -8.96
C ARG A 258 9.42 7.07 -8.02
N THR A 259 10.29 7.57 -7.14
CA THR A 259 11.02 6.75 -6.16
C THR A 259 10.10 6.26 -5.03
N VAL A 260 9.06 7.02 -4.70
CA VAL A 260 8.05 6.65 -3.68
C VAL A 260 6.93 5.79 -4.28
N ALA A 261 6.42 6.15 -5.45
CA ALA A 261 5.33 5.47 -6.14
C ALA A 261 5.78 4.20 -6.90
N ILE A 262 6.45 3.30 -6.18
CA ILE A 262 6.93 2.03 -6.74
C ILE A 262 5.73 1.09 -6.99
N GLU A 263 5.46 0.82 -8.26
CA GLU A 263 4.41 -0.10 -8.71
C GLU A 263 4.97 -1.52 -8.96
N PRO A 264 4.22 -2.61 -8.64
CA PRO A 264 4.69 -3.97 -8.85
C PRO A 264 4.90 -4.33 -10.33
N THR A 265 6.01 -5.00 -10.65
CA THR A 265 6.29 -5.56 -11.99
C THR A 265 5.34 -6.72 -12.33
N THR A 266 5.43 -7.24 -13.55
CA THR A 266 4.70 -8.46 -13.97
C THR A 266 5.34 -9.76 -13.47
N SER A 267 6.62 -9.72 -13.05
CA SER A 267 7.39 -10.85 -12.53
C SER A 267 6.99 -11.20 -11.09
N PHE A 268 7.30 -12.42 -10.64
CA PHE A 268 7.12 -12.86 -9.25
C PHE A 268 8.46 -12.96 -8.51
N THR A 269 8.44 -12.64 -7.22
CA THR A 269 9.51 -12.90 -6.26
C THR A 269 9.02 -13.79 -5.11
N ARG A 270 9.96 -14.46 -4.47
CA ARG A 270 9.82 -14.97 -3.11
C ARG A 270 9.73 -13.79 -2.14
N TYR A 271 8.83 -13.88 -1.17
CA TYR A 271 8.73 -13.00 -0.01
C TYR A 271 9.16 -13.70 1.29
N ASP A 272 8.93 -15.02 1.36
CA ASP A 272 9.26 -15.86 2.50
C ASP A 272 9.48 -17.31 2.02
N ALA A 273 10.26 -18.11 2.74
CA ALA A 273 10.28 -19.57 2.58
C ALA A 273 10.88 -20.30 3.80
N SER A 274 10.31 -21.46 4.11
CA SER A 274 10.80 -22.43 5.09
C SER A 274 10.93 -23.82 4.48
N LEU A 275 11.82 -24.63 5.06
CA LEU A 275 12.07 -26.03 4.72
C LEU A 275 11.74 -26.99 5.89
N SER A 276 11.06 -26.48 6.92
CA SER A 276 10.71 -27.20 8.15
C SER A 276 9.32 -26.80 8.66
N GLY A 277 8.35 -26.68 7.75
CA GLY A 277 6.99 -26.29 8.05
C GLY A 277 6.79 -24.79 8.27
N ILE A 278 5.73 -24.42 8.98
CA ILE A 278 5.36 -23.01 9.26
C ILE A 278 4.61 -22.90 10.59
N GLY A 279 4.98 -21.93 11.43
CA GLY A 279 4.29 -21.65 12.70
C GLY A 279 4.15 -22.84 13.66
N GLY A 280 5.15 -23.73 13.67
CA GLY A 280 5.13 -24.96 14.49
C GLY A 280 4.38 -26.15 13.88
N TYR A 281 3.75 -25.99 12.72
CA TYR A 281 3.18 -27.09 11.94
C TYR A 281 4.19 -27.57 10.90
N ASP A 282 4.64 -28.82 11.00
CA ASP A 282 5.79 -29.37 10.26
C ASP A 282 5.60 -29.55 8.73
N LEU A 283 4.37 -29.77 8.24
CA LEU A 283 4.08 -30.16 6.85
C LEU A 283 4.77 -31.48 6.40
N ASP A 284 4.95 -32.43 7.32
CA ASP A 284 5.61 -33.72 7.11
C ASP A 284 4.73 -34.84 6.53
N ASP A 285 3.44 -34.62 6.31
CA ASP A 285 2.51 -35.62 5.75
C ASP A 285 1.95 -35.18 4.39
N ASN A 286 1.96 -36.09 3.40
CA ASN A 286 1.39 -35.83 2.07
C ASN A 286 -0.13 -35.51 2.10
N ARG A 287 -0.82 -35.78 3.21
CA ARG A 287 -2.24 -35.44 3.44
C ARG A 287 -2.46 -33.98 3.82
N ASP A 288 -1.43 -33.26 4.24
CA ASP A 288 -1.59 -31.92 4.82
C ASP A 288 -2.21 -30.91 3.85
N GLN A 289 -3.20 -30.17 4.34
CA GLN A 289 -3.93 -29.14 3.59
C GLN A 289 -3.83 -27.79 4.30
N VAL A 290 -3.88 -26.70 3.52
CA VAL A 290 -3.86 -25.32 4.02
C VAL A 290 -4.99 -24.49 3.40
N VAL A 291 -5.66 -23.69 4.23
CA VAL A 291 -6.79 -22.80 3.88
C VAL A 291 -6.55 -21.42 4.48
N ALA A 292 -6.79 -20.35 3.72
CA ALA A 292 -6.73 -18.99 4.25
C ALA A 292 -8.01 -18.64 5.03
N PHE A 293 -7.89 -17.91 6.14
CA PHE A 293 -8.98 -17.70 7.11
C PHE A 293 -8.93 -16.30 7.77
N ASP A 294 -10.09 -15.80 8.21
CA ASP A 294 -10.24 -14.52 8.93
C ASP A 294 -10.46 -14.75 10.42
N TYR A 295 -9.42 -15.24 11.11
CA TYR A 295 -9.46 -15.60 12.52
C TYR A 295 -9.84 -14.43 13.45
N GLU A 296 -9.50 -13.20 13.04
CA GLU A 296 -9.72 -11.98 13.83
C GLU A 296 -11.00 -11.23 13.46
N HIS A 297 -11.89 -11.83 12.65
CA HIS A 297 -13.15 -11.23 12.22
C HIS A 297 -12.95 -9.83 11.60
N SER A 298 -11.89 -9.68 10.81
CA SER A 298 -11.35 -8.42 10.32
C SER A 298 -11.74 -8.08 8.88
N GLY A 299 -12.34 -9.03 8.15
CA GLY A 299 -12.56 -8.98 6.71
C GLY A 299 -11.32 -9.37 5.88
N LYS A 300 -10.36 -10.11 6.46
CA LYS A 300 -9.05 -10.40 5.82
C LYS A 300 -8.71 -11.87 5.94
N LEU A 301 -8.34 -12.49 4.82
CA LEU A 301 -7.85 -13.86 4.79
C LEU A 301 -6.33 -13.91 4.98
N ASP A 302 -5.86 -13.41 6.13
CA ASP A 302 -4.44 -13.24 6.47
C ASP A 302 -3.88 -14.30 7.42
N HIS A 303 -4.74 -15.14 8.02
CA HIS A 303 -4.35 -16.33 8.78
C HIS A 303 -4.36 -17.59 7.90
N LEU A 304 -3.56 -18.59 8.28
CA LEU A 304 -3.50 -19.89 7.59
C LEU A 304 -3.95 -21.01 8.54
N VAL A 305 -4.99 -21.74 8.17
CA VAL A 305 -5.43 -22.98 8.82
C VAL A 305 -4.70 -24.14 8.16
N LEU A 306 -3.86 -24.85 8.91
CA LEU A 306 -3.17 -26.07 8.47
C LEU A 306 -3.80 -27.29 9.17
N TYR A 307 -4.10 -28.35 8.43
CA TYR A 307 -4.71 -29.56 9.01
C TYR A 307 -4.30 -30.85 8.31
N ARG A 308 -4.28 -31.95 9.09
CA ARG A 308 -3.90 -33.31 8.67
C ARG A 308 -5.11 -34.25 8.74
N PRO A 309 -5.87 -34.43 7.64
CA PRO A 309 -6.99 -35.37 7.56
C PRO A 309 -6.59 -36.77 8.02
N GLY A 310 -7.29 -37.35 8.98
CA GLY A 310 -6.98 -38.67 9.50
C GLY A 310 -5.90 -38.72 10.58
N SER A 311 -5.47 -37.58 11.12
CA SER A 311 -4.51 -37.52 12.24
C SER A 311 -4.95 -36.62 13.39
N GLN A 312 -6.13 -35.99 13.33
CA GLN A 312 -6.65 -35.05 14.35
C GLN A 312 -5.86 -33.72 14.50
N ILE A 313 -4.79 -33.50 13.74
CA ILE A 313 -3.92 -32.32 13.86
C ILE A 313 -4.51 -31.14 13.09
N VAL A 314 -4.62 -29.99 13.76
CA VAL A 314 -5.03 -28.71 13.15
C VAL A 314 -4.43 -27.53 13.89
N PHE A 315 -3.80 -26.63 13.15
CA PHE A 315 -3.21 -25.38 13.62
C PHE A 315 -3.84 -24.21 12.85
N ILE A 316 -3.87 -23.03 13.47
CA ILE A 316 -4.12 -21.76 12.79
C ILE A 316 -2.95 -20.84 13.14
N VAL A 317 -2.24 -20.37 12.11
CA VAL A 317 -1.03 -19.55 12.27
C VAL A 317 -1.25 -18.13 11.72
N LYS A 318 -0.65 -17.16 12.41
CA LYS A 318 -0.62 -15.74 12.03
C LYS A 318 0.82 -15.34 11.70
N ARG A 319 0.99 -14.39 10.78
CA ARG A 319 2.27 -13.70 10.55
C ARG A 319 2.49 -12.59 11.58
N ASN A 320 3.64 -12.60 12.23
CA ASN A 320 4.09 -11.58 13.18
C ASN A 320 4.68 -10.36 12.46
N ALA A 321 4.97 -9.30 13.22
CA ALA A 321 5.55 -8.05 12.71
C ALA A 321 7.00 -8.23 12.21
N ASP A 322 7.80 -9.06 12.89
CA ASP A 322 9.15 -9.49 12.45
C ASP A 322 9.12 -10.35 11.17
N GLY A 323 7.95 -10.89 10.83
CA GLY A 323 7.71 -11.73 9.68
C GLY A 323 7.73 -13.23 9.92
N THR A 324 8.03 -13.67 11.13
CA THR A 324 7.84 -15.06 11.54
C THR A 324 6.35 -15.43 11.50
N TYR A 325 6.04 -16.73 11.49
CA TYR A 325 4.68 -17.22 11.73
C TYR A 325 4.60 -17.91 13.10
N ALA A 326 3.51 -17.70 13.82
CA ALA A 326 3.25 -18.31 15.12
C ALA A 326 1.80 -18.86 15.21
N PRO A 327 1.56 -19.94 15.97
CA PRO A 327 0.22 -20.49 16.13
C PRO A 327 -0.63 -19.64 17.07
N VAL A 328 -1.78 -19.17 16.59
CA VAL A 328 -2.86 -18.59 17.43
C VAL A 328 -3.80 -19.67 17.95
N PHE A 329 -3.88 -20.81 17.25
CA PHE A 329 -4.55 -22.04 17.68
C PHE A 329 -3.72 -23.26 17.28
N SER A 330 -3.69 -24.30 18.11
CA SER A 330 -3.12 -25.60 17.78
C SER A 330 -3.81 -26.71 18.55
N SER A 331 -4.03 -27.85 17.90
CA SER A 331 -4.69 -29.03 18.49
C SER A 331 -4.24 -30.33 17.82
N THR A 332 -4.28 -31.41 18.59
CA THR A 332 -4.03 -32.80 18.18
C THR A 332 -5.24 -33.71 18.43
N THR A 333 -6.42 -33.13 18.70
CA THR A 333 -7.68 -33.82 19.00
C THR A 333 -8.85 -33.29 18.15
N GLY A 334 -8.56 -32.56 17.06
CA GLY A 334 -9.54 -31.87 16.23
C GLY A 334 -9.87 -30.45 16.72
N ILE A 335 -10.96 -29.88 16.23
CA ILE A 335 -11.34 -28.48 16.44
C ILE A 335 -12.85 -28.33 16.65
N GLY A 336 -13.27 -27.60 17.69
CA GLY A 336 -14.68 -27.30 17.99
C GLY A 336 -15.61 -28.52 18.18
N GLY A 337 -15.04 -29.70 18.47
CA GLY A 337 -15.75 -30.98 18.56
C GLY A 337 -15.68 -31.86 17.30
N TYR A 338 -15.21 -31.32 16.17
CA TYR A 338 -14.93 -32.09 14.96
C TYR A 338 -13.56 -32.76 15.06
N ASP A 339 -13.50 -34.09 14.99
CA ASP A 339 -12.32 -34.85 15.41
C ASP A 339 -11.16 -34.95 14.39
N LEU A 340 -11.38 -34.63 13.11
CA LEU A 340 -10.38 -34.76 12.04
C LEU A 340 -9.74 -36.17 11.93
N LYS A 341 -10.47 -37.23 12.31
CA LYS A 341 -10.01 -38.63 12.30
C LYS A 341 -10.13 -39.36 10.97
N ASP A 342 -10.69 -38.76 9.92
CA ASP A 342 -10.84 -39.41 8.62
C ASP A 342 -9.95 -38.75 7.56
N ALA A 343 -9.24 -39.56 6.77
CA ALA A 343 -8.38 -39.06 5.68
C ALA A 343 -9.15 -38.31 4.58
N ARG A 344 -10.50 -38.38 4.59
CA ARG A 344 -11.40 -37.65 3.70
C ARG A 344 -11.83 -36.28 4.23
N ASP A 345 -11.51 -35.95 5.49
CA ASP A 345 -11.92 -34.72 6.14
C ASP A 345 -11.41 -33.47 5.41
N ARG A 346 -12.29 -32.48 5.26
CA ARG A 346 -12.02 -31.24 4.52
C ARG A 346 -12.52 -30.04 5.30
N VAL A 347 -11.82 -28.92 5.17
CA VAL A 347 -12.13 -27.63 5.79
C VAL A 347 -12.22 -26.56 4.69
N ILE A 348 -13.18 -25.63 4.80
CA ILE A 348 -13.23 -24.37 4.03
C ILE A 348 -13.58 -23.20 4.96
N ALA A 349 -13.13 -21.99 4.62
CA ALA A 349 -13.55 -20.76 5.28
C ALA A 349 -14.89 -20.26 4.71
N PHE A 350 -15.82 -19.81 5.55
CA PHE A 350 -17.21 -19.54 5.18
C PHE A 350 -17.77 -18.33 5.94
N ASP A 351 -18.60 -17.51 5.28
CA ASP A 351 -19.34 -16.42 5.93
C ASP A 351 -20.70 -16.92 6.42
N TYR A 352 -20.70 -17.71 7.50
CA TYR A 352 -21.93 -18.30 8.04
C TYR A 352 -22.98 -17.23 8.44
N THR A 353 -22.57 -16.00 8.70
CA THR A 353 -23.43 -14.95 9.25
C THR A 353 -23.96 -13.98 8.19
N GLY A 354 -23.37 -13.93 7.00
CA GLY A 354 -23.66 -12.91 5.98
C GLY A 354 -23.09 -11.55 6.36
N SER A 355 -21.89 -11.53 6.94
CA SER A 355 -21.17 -10.35 7.46
C SER A 355 -20.22 -9.70 6.45
N GLY A 356 -19.88 -10.38 5.36
CA GLY A 356 -18.75 -10.05 4.48
C GLY A 356 -17.40 -10.62 4.95
N LYS A 357 -17.40 -11.56 5.91
CA LYS A 357 -16.19 -12.13 6.53
C LYS A 357 -16.25 -13.65 6.52
N GLN A 358 -15.17 -14.31 6.11
CA GLN A 358 -15.08 -15.78 6.17
C GLN A 358 -14.42 -16.21 7.49
N ASP A 359 -15.10 -15.88 8.59
CA ASP A 359 -14.65 -16.05 9.98
C ASP A 359 -15.23 -17.32 10.65
N HIS A 360 -15.95 -18.15 9.90
CA HIS A 360 -16.39 -19.49 10.30
C HIS A 360 -15.68 -20.57 9.47
N LEU A 361 -15.49 -21.74 10.07
CA LEU A 361 -14.94 -22.92 9.39
C LEU A 361 -16.04 -23.94 9.12
N LEU A 362 -16.26 -24.32 7.86
CA LEU A 362 -17.10 -25.46 7.50
C LEU A 362 -16.21 -26.69 7.34
N LEU A 363 -16.50 -27.75 8.10
CA LEU A 363 -15.81 -29.03 8.06
C LEU A 363 -16.75 -30.14 7.57
N TYR A 364 -16.28 -31.02 6.69
CA TYR A 364 -17.11 -32.10 6.15
C TYR A 364 -16.34 -33.38 5.80
N ARG A 365 -17.06 -34.51 5.86
CA ARG A 365 -16.54 -35.87 5.58
C ARG A 365 -17.32 -36.51 4.42
N PRO A 366 -16.88 -36.33 3.17
CA PRO A 366 -17.55 -36.88 2.00
C PRO A 366 -17.52 -38.43 2.02
N GLY A 367 -18.68 -39.05 1.82
CA GLY A 367 -18.89 -40.49 2.01
C GLY A 367 -19.09 -40.91 3.47
N ALA A 368 -19.43 -39.99 4.37
CA ALA A 368 -19.81 -40.29 5.75
C ALA A 368 -20.93 -39.35 6.27
N GLU A 369 -21.64 -38.67 5.38
CA GLU A 369 -22.83 -37.86 5.69
C GLU A 369 -22.59 -36.71 6.69
N THR A 370 -21.34 -36.38 7.01
CA THR A 370 -21.00 -35.47 8.11
C THR A 370 -20.67 -34.06 7.60
N ALA A 371 -21.34 -33.05 8.15
CA ALA A 371 -21.05 -31.63 7.91
C ALA A 371 -21.22 -30.82 9.20
N TRP A 372 -20.27 -29.96 9.51
CA TRP A 372 -20.24 -29.08 10.68
C TRP A 372 -19.85 -27.66 10.24
N ILE A 373 -20.32 -26.66 10.98
CA ILE A 373 -19.85 -25.27 10.85
C ILE A 373 -19.46 -24.80 12.26
N LEU A 374 -18.23 -24.33 12.39
CA LEU A 374 -17.65 -23.82 13.61
C LEU A 374 -17.56 -22.28 13.56
N GLU A 375 -18.01 -21.66 14.62
CA GLU A 375 -17.79 -20.25 14.93
C GLU A 375 -16.54 -20.12 15.81
N HIS A 376 -15.66 -19.18 15.47
CA HIS A 376 -14.59 -18.76 16.37
C HIS A 376 -15.15 -17.81 17.45
N GLY A 377 -14.82 -18.08 18.72
CA GLY A 377 -15.31 -17.37 19.88
C GLY A 377 -14.24 -16.49 20.54
N ALA A 378 -14.33 -16.35 21.86
CA ALA A 378 -13.30 -15.62 22.61
C ALA A 378 -11.99 -16.42 22.72
N GLY A 379 -10.86 -15.74 22.57
CA GLY A 379 -9.51 -16.29 22.74
C GLY A 379 -9.10 -17.24 21.61
N ASN A 380 -9.23 -18.54 21.87
CA ASN A 380 -8.91 -19.63 20.94
C ASN A 380 -10.01 -20.70 20.90
N THR A 381 -11.24 -20.34 21.28
CA THR A 381 -12.37 -21.27 21.40
C THR A 381 -13.12 -21.40 20.07
N PHE A 382 -13.45 -22.63 19.69
CA PHE A 382 -14.32 -22.92 18.54
C PHE A 382 -15.56 -23.67 19.01
N ARG A 383 -16.73 -23.33 18.49
CA ARG A 383 -18.01 -23.99 18.83
C ARG A 383 -18.82 -24.32 17.58
N ALA A 384 -19.48 -25.48 17.58
CA ALA A 384 -20.36 -25.88 16.48
C ALA A 384 -21.67 -25.07 16.50
N VAL A 385 -21.87 -24.23 15.48
CA VAL A 385 -23.14 -23.51 15.20
C VAL A 385 -24.03 -24.26 14.22
N PHE A 386 -23.48 -25.26 13.54
CA PHE A 386 -24.20 -26.30 12.81
C PHE A 386 -23.42 -27.62 12.96
N HIS A 387 -24.12 -28.75 13.11
CA HIS A 387 -23.56 -30.08 12.93
C HIS A 387 -24.64 -31.05 12.45
N SER A 388 -24.25 -32.01 11.62
CA SER A 388 -25.13 -33.03 11.04
C SER A 388 -24.34 -34.28 10.68
N SER A 389 -25.01 -35.44 10.76
CA SER A 389 -24.57 -36.75 10.27
C SER A 389 -25.55 -37.33 9.23
N ALA A 390 -26.29 -36.47 8.54
CA ALA A 390 -27.26 -36.81 7.49
C ALA A 390 -27.18 -35.82 6.31
N GLY A 391 -25.99 -35.27 6.07
CA GLY A 391 -25.72 -34.25 5.07
C GLY A 391 -26.15 -32.84 5.47
N ILE A 392 -26.28 -31.93 4.50
CA ILE A 392 -26.64 -30.52 4.71
C ILE A 392 -27.61 -30.04 3.62
N GLY A 393 -28.68 -29.32 3.99
CA GLY A 393 -29.72 -28.86 3.04
C GLY A 393 -30.36 -29.99 2.20
N GLY A 394 -30.42 -31.20 2.75
CA GLY A 394 -30.87 -32.42 2.05
C GLY A 394 -29.92 -32.93 0.98
N TYR A 395 -28.70 -32.41 0.88
CA TYR A 395 -27.59 -32.97 0.11
C TYR A 395 -26.86 -33.97 1.02
N ASP A 396 -26.81 -35.25 0.63
CA ASP A 396 -26.54 -36.35 1.57
C ASP A 396 -25.06 -36.51 2.00
N LEU A 397 -24.09 -36.01 1.24
CA LEU A 397 -22.65 -36.24 1.44
C LEU A 397 -22.27 -37.74 1.50
N LYS A 398 -23.00 -38.60 0.76
CA LYS A 398 -22.77 -40.06 0.68
C LYS A 398 -21.67 -40.50 -0.30
N SER A 399 -21.16 -39.61 -1.15
CA SER A 399 -20.05 -39.93 -2.05
C SER A 399 -18.74 -39.35 -1.53
N THR A 400 -17.66 -40.13 -1.62
CA THR A 400 -16.29 -39.64 -1.39
C THR A 400 -15.86 -38.56 -2.39
N ALA A 401 -16.57 -38.45 -3.53
CA ALA A 401 -16.39 -37.40 -4.52
C ALA A 401 -17.11 -36.08 -4.17
N ASP A 402 -17.95 -36.02 -3.12
CA ASP A 402 -18.70 -34.81 -2.79
C ASP A 402 -17.80 -33.62 -2.44
N GLN A 403 -18.08 -32.48 -3.07
CA GLN A 403 -17.38 -31.21 -2.88
C GLN A 403 -18.32 -30.15 -2.30
N ILE A 404 -17.79 -29.25 -1.47
CA ILE A 404 -18.46 -28.04 -0.97
C ILE A 404 -17.51 -26.85 -1.18
N ILE A 405 -18.02 -25.75 -1.73
CA ILE A 405 -17.35 -24.43 -1.77
C ILE A 405 -18.32 -23.33 -1.30
N ALA A 406 -17.79 -22.28 -0.68
CA ALA A 406 -18.55 -21.08 -0.36
C ALA A 406 -18.78 -20.23 -1.63
N TYR A 407 -19.91 -19.54 -1.75
CA TYR A 407 -20.35 -18.84 -2.97
C TYR A 407 -21.19 -17.57 -2.66
N ASP A 408 -21.13 -16.58 -3.55
CA ASP A 408 -21.90 -15.33 -3.51
C ASP A 408 -23.08 -15.39 -4.50
N HIS A 409 -24.06 -16.27 -4.20
CA HIS A 409 -25.23 -16.50 -5.06
C HIS A 409 -26.12 -15.26 -5.22
N GLU A 410 -26.12 -14.36 -4.23
CA GLU A 410 -26.99 -13.17 -4.23
C GLU A 410 -26.27 -11.88 -4.67
N HIS A 411 -25.03 -12.00 -5.19
CA HIS A 411 -24.22 -10.88 -5.67
C HIS A 411 -24.06 -9.79 -4.60
N ALA A 412 -23.90 -10.18 -3.34
CA ALA A 412 -23.89 -9.33 -2.16
C ALA A 412 -22.46 -8.90 -1.73
N GLY A 413 -21.42 -9.48 -2.32
CA GLY A 413 -20.04 -9.39 -1.82
C GLY A 413 -19.78 -10.33 -0.64
N LYS A 414 -20.54 -11.43 -0.52
CA LYS A 414 -20.57 -12.32 0.64
C LYS A 414 -20.50 -13.78 0.22
N LEU A 415 -19.57 -14.53 0.80
CA LEU A 415 -19.47 -15.98 0.57
C LEU A 415 -20.31 -16.73 1.62
N ASP A 416 -21.60 -16.42 1.67
CA ASP A 416 -22.59 -16.88 2.67
C ASP A 416 -23.57 -17.96 2.15
N HIS A 417 -23.46 -18.32 0.87
CA HIS A 417 -24.10 -19.49 0.29
C HIS A 417 -23.09 -20.63 0.09
N LEU A 418 -23.59 -21.86 -0.08
CA LEU A 418 -22.77 -23.04 -0.33
C LEU A 418 -23.14 -23.69 -1.66
N LEU A 419 -22.17 -23.83 -2.57
CA LEU A 419 -22.31 -24.71 -3.73
C LEU A 419 -21.77 -26.10 -3.37
N LEU A 420 -22.62 -27.11 -3.47
CA LEU A 420 -22.27 -28.53 -3.32
C LEU A 420 -22.39 -29.23 -4.67
N TYR A 421 -21.44 -30.10 -5.00
CA TYR A 421 -21.47 -30.86 -6.26
C TYR A 421 -20.78 -32.22 -6.16
N ARG A 422 -21.18 -33.15 -7.04
CA ARG A 422 -20.64 -34.52 -7.16
C ARG A 422 -20.12 -34.76 -8.58
N PRO A 423 -18.80 -34.58 -8.81
CA PRO A 423 -18.15 -34.93 -10.07
C PRO A 423 -18.50 -36.36 -10.50
N GLY A 424 -18.67 -36.58 -11.80
CA GLY A 424 -19.01 -37.89 -12.36
C GLY A 424 -20.49 -38.25 -12.33
N THR A 425 -21.39 -37.37 -11.87
CA THR A 425 -22.83 -37.71 -11.72
C THR A 425 -23.81 -36.67 -12.26
N GLY A 426 -23.42 -35.40 -12.41
CA GLY A 426 -24.32 -34.31 -12.74
C GLY A 426 -25.10 -33.70 -11.57
N MET A 427 -24.83 -34.11 -10.33
CA MET A 427 -25.48 -33.53 -9.14
C MET A 427 -24.80 -32.22 -8.70
N ALA A 428 -25.61 -31.18 -8.47
CA ALA A 428 -25.20 -29.92 -7.87
C ALA A 428 -26.36 -29.24 -7.13
N ARG A 429 -26.08 -28.50 -6.05
CA ARG A 429 -27.04 -27.66 -5.34
C ARG A 429 -26.38 -26.41 -4.80
N VAL A 430 -27.09 -25.28 -4.83
CA VAL A 430 -26.72 -24.09 -4.05
C VAL A 430 -27.65 -24.01 -2.84
N LEU A 431 -27.08 -23.91 -1.64
CA LEU A 431 -27.82 -23.78 -0.38
C LEU A 431 -27.70 -22.36 0.18
N LYS A 432 -28.81 -21.83 0.68
CA LYS A 432 -28.90 -20.61 1.49
C LYS A 432 -29.18 -20.96 2.95
N ARG A 433 -28.57 -20.22 3.90
CA ARG A 433 -28.97 -20.29 5.32
C ARG A 433 -30.26 -19.49 5.53
N THR A 434 -31.33 -20.15 5.96
CA THR A 434 -32.67 -19.53 6.16
C THR A 434 -33.12 -19.47 7.62
N GLY A 435 -32.32 -20.00 8.55
CA GLY A 435 -32.56 -19.90 9.99
C GLY A 435 -31.35 -20.39 10.77
N ALA A 436 -31.43 -20.39 12.11
CA ALA A 436 -30.39 -20.97 12.95
C ALA A 436 -30.19 -22.45 12.55
N ALA A 437 -28.96 -22.84 12.24
CA ALA A 437 -28.58 -24.18 11.78
C ALA A 437 -29.40 -24.74 10.57
N THR A 438 -30.14 -23.90 9.83
CA THR A 438 -31.07 -24.34 8.79
C THR A 438 -30.62 -23.88 7.41
N PHE A 439 -30.35 -24.84 6.52
CA PHE A 439 -29.98 -24.62 5.12
C PHE A 439 -31.06 -25.15 4.18
N THR A 440 -31.38 -24.40 3.13
CA THR A 440 -32.36 -24.78 2.11
C THR A 440 -31.80 -24.58 0.70
N PRO A 441 -32.15 -25.44 -0.28
CA PRO A 441 -31.66 -25.30 -1.65
C PRO A 441 -32.37 -24.15 -2.37
N VAL A 442 -31.59 -23.22 -2.91
CA VAL A 442 -32.06 -22.18 -3.86
C VAL A 442 -31.87 -22.61 -5.32
N PHE A 443 -30.91 -23.51 -5.57
CA PHE A 443 -30.75 -24.25 -6.82
C PHE A 443 -30.52 -25.74 -6.49
N ALA A 444 -31.08 -26.66 -7.28
CA ALA A 444 -30.81 -28.09 -7.13
C ALA A 444 -31.01 -28.87 -8.44
N THR A 445 -30.09 -29.81 -8.70
CA THR A 445 -30.19 -30.83 -9.74
C THR A 445 -29.73 -32.19 -9.19
N ALA A 446 -30.22 -33.28 -9.76
CA ALA A 446 -29.80 -34.64 -9.40
C ALA A 446 -28.73 -35.19 -10.34
N ASP A 447 -28.88 -34.94 -11.64
CA ASP A 447 -28.08 -35.50 -12.73
C ASP A 447 -27.95 -34.57 -13.96
N GLY A 448 -28.50 -33.35 -13.89
CA GLY A 448 -28.61 -32.44 -15.03
C GLY A 448 -27.46 -31.45 -15.21
N GLY A 449 -26.50 -31.38 -14.27
CA GLY A 449 -25.43 -30.40 -14.29
C GLY A 449 -25.89 -28.96 -14.02
N ILE A 450 -25.03 -27.98 -14.30
CA ILE A 450 -25.25 -26.57 -13.98
C ILE A 450 -24.90 -25.66 -15.18
N GLY A 451 -25.83 -24.79 -15.57
CA GLY A 451 -25.64 -23.81 -16.66
C GLY A 451 -25.28 -24.37 -18.04
N GLY A 452 -25.53 -25.67 -18.28
CA GLY A 452 -25.13 -26.40 -19.49
C GLY A 452 -23.85 -27.24 -19.34
N TYR A 453 -23.09 -27.06 -18.25
CA TYR A 453 -21.96 -27.91 -17.90
C TYR A 453 -22.46 -29.20 -17.21
N ASP A 454 -22.13 -30.36 -17.78
CA ASP A 454 -22.80 -31.63 -17.41
C ASP A 454 -22.46 -32.18 -16.00
N LEU A 455 -21.30 -31.84 -15.42
CA LEU A 455 -20.75 -32.40 -14.16
C LEU A 455 -20.64 -33.95 -14.13
N LYS A 456 -20.48 -34.60 -15.29
CA LYS A 456 -20.47 -36.06 -15.49
C LYS A 456 -19.08 -36.68 -15.66
N ASP A 457 -18.00 -35.92 -15.46
CA ASP A 457 -16.64 -36.47 -15.34
C ASP A 457 -16.16 -36.40 -13.88
N ALA A 458 -15.54 -37.46 -13.37
CA ALA A 458 -15.02 -37.51 -12.00
C ALA A 458 -13.88 -36.49 -11.74
N ARG A 459 -13.33 -35.91 -12.81
CA ARG A 459 -12.30 -34.86 -12.76
C ARG A 459 -12.87 -33.45 -12.68
N ASP A 460 -14.18 -33.27 -12.84
CA ASP A 460 -14.82 -31.95 -12.88
C ASP A 460 -14.60 -31.19 -11.57
N ARG A 461 -14.21 -29.91 -11.69
CA ARG A 461 -13.98 -29.02 -10.54
C ARG A 461 -14.66 -27.68 -10.77
N VAL A 462 -15.07 -27.06 -9.67
CA VAL A 462 -15.67 -25.72 -9.63
C VAL A 462 -14.91 -24.85 -8.63
N ILE A 463 -14.64 -23.60 -9.01
CA ILE A 463 -14.24 -22.51 -8.12
C ILE A 463 -15.16 -21.31 -8.32
N VAL A 464 -15.15 -20.38 -7.36
CA VAL A 464 -15.83 -19.08 -7.47
C VAL A 464 -14.87 -18.01 -8.00
N PHE A 465 -15.39 -16.98 -8.67
CA PHE A 465 -14.59 -16.00 -9.41
C PHE A 465 -15.31 -14.65 -9.57
N ASP A 466 -14.55 -13.55 -9.61
CA ASP A 466 -15.07 -12.20 -9.89
C ASP A 466 -14.90 -11.84 -11.37
N TYR A 467 -15.66 -12.52 -12.23
CA TYR A 467 -15.59 -12.38 -13.69
C TYR A 467 -15.80 -10.94 -14.19
N THR A 468 -16.54 -10.12 -13.43
CA THR A 468 -16.83 -8.73 -13.80
C THR A 468 -15.86 -7.72 -13.17
N GLY A 469 -14.91 -8.16 -12.35
CA GLY A 469 -13.99 -7.28 -11.61
C GLY A 469 -14.73 -6.30 -10.69
N SER A 470 -15.82 -6.75 -10.06
CA SER A 470 -16.75 -5.97 -9.23
C SER A 470 -16.39 -5.90 -7.75
N GLY A 471 -15.64 -6.89 -7.24
CA GLY A 471 -15.43 -7.20 -5.83
C GLY A 471 -16.33 -8.34 -5.30
N LYS A 472 -16.93 -9.15 -6.18
CA LYS A 472 -17.90 -10.20 -5.82
C LYS A 472 -17.51 -11.52 -6.46
N GLN A 473 -17.58 -12.62 -5.72
CA GLN A 473 -17.24 -13.96 -6.23
C GLN A 473 -18.52 -14.70 -6.65
N ASP A 474 -19.26 -14.05 -7.55
CA ASP A 474 -20.63 -14.39 -7.96
C ASP A 474 -20.70 -15.21 -9.26
N HIS A 475 -19.56 -15.43 -9.93
CA HIS A 475 -19.44 -16.33 -11.08
C HIS A 475 -18.78 -17.66 -10.69
N LEU A 476 -19.11 -18.72 -11.43
CA LEU A 476 -18.55 -20.07 -11.23
C LEU A 476 -17.64 -20.43 -12.40
N VAL A 477 -16.39 -20.80 -12.14
CA VAL A 477 -15.48 -21.38 -13.15
C VAL A 477 -15.51 -22.90 -13.02
N LEU A 478 -15.92 -23.59 -14.08
CA LEU A 478 -15.96 -25.05 -14.14
C LEU A 478 -14.94 -25.56 -15.15
N TYR A 479 -14.16 -26.58 -14.77
CA TYR A 479 -13.12 -27.12 -15.64
C TYR A 479 -12.91 -28.63 -15.51
N ARG A 480 -12.46 -29.24 -16.61
CA ARG A 480 -12.17 -30.68 -16.75
C ARG A 480 -10.69 -30.88 -17.10
N PRO A 481 -9.81 -31.02 -16.09
CA PRO A 481 -8.37 -31.17 -16.30
C PRO A 481 -8.06 -32.50 -17.00
N GLY A 482 -7.30 -32.44 -18.08
CA GLY A 482 -7.08 -33.56 -19.01
C GLY A 482 -8.21 -33.77 -20.02
N ALA A 483 -9.04 -32.77 -20.27
CA ALA A 483 -10.06 -32.78 -21.33
C ALA A 483 -10.28 -31.40 -21.97
N GLU A 484 -9.33 -30.46 -21.79
CA GLU A 484 -9.30 -29.14 -22.45
C GLU A 484 -10.56 -28.25 -22.19
N THR A 485 -11.44 -28.63 -21.27
CA THR A 485 -12.74 -27.97 -21.09
C THR A 485 -12.67 -26.95 -19.97
N ALA A 486 -13.08 -25.72 -20.26
CA ALA A 486 -13.25 -24.62 -19.30
C ALA A 486 -14.51 -23.82 -19.61
N TRP A 487 -15.33 -23.55 -18.60
CA TRP A 487 -16.55 -22.76 -18.67
C TRP A 487 -16.57 -21.74 -17.53
N ILE A 488 -17.21 -20.60 -17.75
CA ILE A 488 -17.55 -19.65 -16.69
C ILE A 488 -19.04 -19.36 -16.77
N LEU A 489 -19.74 -19.57 -15.65
CA LEU A 489 -21.16 -19.34 -15.52
C LEU A 489 -21.45 -18.06 -14.74
N GLU A 490 -22.40 -17.30 -15.25
CA GLU A 490 -23.08 -16.22 -14.54
C GLU A 490 -24.38 -16.77 -13.93
N HIS A 491 -24.66 -16.42 -12.67
CA HIS A 491 -25.97 -16.60 -12.07
C HIS A 491 -26.91 -15.47 -12.51
N GLY A 492 -28.13 -15.82 -12.92
CA GLY A 492 -29.12 -14.89 -13.45
C GLY A 492 -30.53 -15.13 -12.92
N ALA A 493 -31.48 -14.32 -13.42
CA ALA A 493 -32.86 -14.28 -12.94
C ALA A 493 -33.51 -15.68 -12.82
N GLY A 494 -34.27 -15.89 -11.74
CA GLY A 494 -34.98 -17.14 -11.49
C GLY A 494 -34.11 -18.31 -11.01
N ASN A 495 -32.96 -18.03 -10.37
CA ASN A 495 -31.97 -19.04 -9.96
C ASN A 495 -31.44 -19.89 -11.13
N THR A 496 -31.28 -19.25 -12.30
CA THR A 496 -30.76 -19.88 -13.51
C THR A 496 -29.27 -19.58 -13.67
N PHE A 497 -28.53 -20.48 -14.31
CA PHE A 497 -27.12 -20.29 -14.63
C PHE A 497 -26.94 -20.30 -16.15
N ARG A 498 -26.05 -19.45 -16.68
CA ARG A 498 -25.72 -19.39 -18.11
C ARG A 498 -24.22 -19.25 -18.33
N ALA A 499 -23.70 -19.85 -19.39
CA ALA A 499 -22.30 -19.68 -19.77
C ALA A 499 -22.04 -18.28 -20.35
N VAL A 500 -21.15 -17.51 -19.71
CA VAL A 500 -20.54 -16.28 -20.26
C VAL A 500 -19.21 -16.56 -20.96
N PHE A 501 -18.57 -17.68 -20.61
CA PHE A 501 -17.45 -18.27 -21.33
C PHE A 501 -17.63 -19.79 -21.42
N HIS A 502 -17.26 -20.39 -22.55
CA HIS A 502 -17.05 -21.83 -22.65
C HIS A 502 -16.01 -22.14 -23.74
N SER A 503 -15.24 -23.20 -23.53
CA SER A 503 -14.18 -23.67 -24.41
C SER A 503 -13.93 -25.16 -24.22
N SER A 504 -13.49 -25.82 -25.30
CA SER A 504 -12.98 -27.20 -25.33
C SER A 504 -11.55 -27.26 -25.89
N ALA A 505 -10.78 -26.19 -25.74
CA ALA A 505 -9.40 -26.02 -26.19
C ALA A 505 -8.56 -25.21 -25.18
N GLY A 506 -8.86 -25.38 -23.89
CA GLY A 506 -8.24 -24.64 -22.79
C GLY A 506 -8.83 -23.23 -22.60
N ILE A 507 -8.11 -22.38 -21.86
CA ILE A 507 -8.51 -20.98 -21.57
C ILE A 507 -7.29 -20.06 -21.65
N GLY A 508 -7.40 -18.93 -22.36
CA GLY A 508 -6.35 -17.90 -22.46
C GLY A 508 -4.97 -18.36 -22.96
N GLY A 509 -4.91 -19.50 -23.67
CA GLY A 509 -3.66 -20.15 -24.12
C GLY A 509 -3.18 -21.30 -23.23
N TYR A 510 -3.76 -21.50 -22.05
CA TYR A 510 -3.51 -22.63 -21.17
C TYR A 510 -4.37 -23.82 -21.56
N ASP A 511 -3.76 -24.94 -21.98
CA ASP A 511 -4.46 -26.02 -22.70
C ASP A 511 -5.40 -26.93 -21.86
N LEU A 512 -5.24 -26.99 -20.54
CA LEU A 512 -5.96 -27.93 -19.65
C LEU A 512 -5.83 -29.41 -20.06
N LYS A 513 -4.70 -29.80 -20.67
CA LYS A 513 -4.41 -31.18 -21.13
C LYS A 513 -3.91 -32.14 -20.06
N SER A 514 -3.59 -31.67 -18.85
CA SER A 514 -3.14 -32.54 -17.75
C SER A 514 -4.24 -32.73 -16.71
N THR A 515 -4.41 -33.96 -16.22
CA THR A 515 -5.28 -34.24 -15.07
C THR A 515 -4.78 -33.57 -13.78
N ALA A 516 -3.49 -33.22 -13.73
CA ALA A 516 -2.89 -32.45 -12.64
C ALA A 516 -3.26 -30.96 -12.64
N ASP A 517 -3.79 -30.41 -13.75
CA ASP A 517 -4.07 -28.98 -13.88
C ASP A 517 -5.02 -28.47 -12.79
N GLN A 518 -4.67 -27.32 -12.21
CA GLN A 518 -5.42 -26.61 -11.18
C GLN A 518 -5.77 -25.20 -11.66
N ILE A 519 -6.90 -24.67 -11.20
CA ILE A 519 -7.26 -23.25 -11.31
C ILE A 519 -7.65 -22.75 -9.92
N ILE A 520 -7.15 -21.57 -9.53
CA ILE A 520 -7.68 -20.77 -8.41
C ILE A 520 -7.90 -19.32 -8.87
N ALA A 521 -8.82 -18.60 -8.21
CA ALA A 521 -8.96 -17.16 -8.40
C ALA A 521 -7.87 -16.41 -7.62
N TYR A 522 -7.44 -15.24 -8.11
CA TYR A 522 -6.29 -14.50 -7.57
C TYR A 522 -6.39 -12.98 -7.82
N ASP A 523 -5.90 -12.17 -6.87
CA ASP A 523 -5.87 -10.69 -6.94
C ASP A 523 -4.51 -10.21 -7.49
N TYR A 524 -4.25 -10.51 -8.77
CA TYR A 524 -2.99 -10.18 -9.43
C TYR A 524 -2.68 -8.67 -9.41
N GLU A 525 -3.69 -7.81 -9.48
CA GLU A 525 -3.51 -6.36 -9.47
C GLU A 525 -3.56 -5.73 -8.07
N GLN A 526 -3.62 -6.52 -6.98
CA GLN A 526 -3.64 -6.05 -5.59
C GLN A 526 -4.78 -5.05 -5.30
N SER A 527 -5.92 -5.29 -5.94
CA SER A 527 -7.10 -4.44 -5.96
C SER A 527 -8.16 -4.84 -4.92
N GLY A 528 -7.98 -5.96 -4.22
CA GLY A 528 -9.02 -6.58 -3.38
C GLY A 528 -10.12 -7.25 -4.20
N ARG A 529 -9.82 -7.72 -5.40
CA ARG A 529 -10.75 -8.42 -6.30
C ARG A 529 -10.11 -9.70 -6.82
N LEU A 530 -10.85 -10.80 -6.79
CA LEU A 530 -10.38 -12.09 -7.28
C LEU A 530 -10.76 -12.25 -8.76
N ASP A 531 -10.27 -11.32 -9.58
CA ASP A 531 -10.63 -11.07 -10.99
C ASP A 531 -9.61 -11.61 -12.00
N HIS A 532 -8.54 -12.26 -11.53
CA HIS A 532 -7.60 -13.03 -12.35
C HIS A 532 -7.64 -14.52 -11.99
N LEU A 533 -7.30 -15.38 -12.95
CA LEU A 533 -7.19 -16.83 -12.73
C LEU A 533 -5.71 -17.22 -12.69
N LEU A 534 -5.25 -17.83 -11.60
CA LEU A 534 -3.97 -18.56 -11.55
C LEU A 534 -4.23 -20.01 -11.97
N LEU A 535 -3.59 -20.44 -13.04
CA LEU A 535 -3.57 -21.84 -13.49
C LEU A 535 -2.19 -22.43 -13.26
N TYR A 536 -2.12 -23.64 -12.71
CA TYR A 536 -0.84 -24.31 -12.47
C TYR A 536 -0.90 -25.83 -12.65
N ARG A 537 0.24 -26.40 -13.05
CA ARG A 537 0.45 -27.83 -13.28
C ARG A 537 1.53 -28.36 -12.33
N PRO A 538 1.16 -28.81 -11.12
CA PRO A 538 2.11 -29.44 -10.20
C PRO A 538 2.65 -30.72 -10.85
N GLY A 539 3.96 -30.94 -10.78
CA GLY A 539 4.62 -32.02 -11.52
C GLY A 539 5.19 -31.62 -12.89
N SER A 540 5.05 -30.36 -13.32
CA SER A 540 5.62 -29.90 -14.60
C SER A 540 6.09 -28.44 -14.62
N LYS A 541 6.25 -27.81 -13.45
CA LYS A 541 6.81 -26.45 -13.31
C LYS A 541 6.01 -25.34 -14.01
N THR A 542 4.77 -25.59 -14.42
CA THR A 542 3.99 -24.64 -15.22
C THR A 542 3.06 -23.80 -14.34
N ALA A 543 3.12 -22.47 -14.49
CA ALA A 543 2.22 -21.51 -13.84
C ALA A 543 1.87 -20.36 -14.79
N TRP A 544 0.59 -20.02 -14.89
CA TRP A 544 0.06 -18.95 -15.74
C TRP A 544 -0.95 -18.12 -14.96
N ILE A 545 -1.02 -16.82 -15.24
CA ILE A 545 -2.07 -15.94 -14.70
C ILE A 545 -2.78 -15.28 -15.86
N LEU A 546 -4.09 -15.51 -15.93
CA LEU A 546 -4.98 -14.98 -16.96
C LEU A 546 -5.80 -13.82 -16.41
N LYS A 547 -5.91 -12.77 -17.22
CA LYS A 547 -6.80 -11.63 -17.02
C LYS A 547 -8.00 -11.76 -17.96
N HIS A 548 -9.20 -11.42 -17.48
CA HIS A 548 -10.37 -11.26 -18.35
C HIS A 548 -10.25 -9.96 -19.17
N GLY A 549 -10.62 -10.03 -20.45
CA GLY A 549 -10.51 -8.93 -21.42
C GLY A 549 -11.87 -8.51 -21.99
N ALA A 550 -11.84 -7.85 -23.15
CA ALA A 550 -13.08 -7.47 -23.83
C ALA A 550 -13.87 -8.70 -24.28
N GLY A 551 -15.19 -8.71 -24.04
CA GLY A 551 -16.08 -9.82 -24.38
C GLY A 551 -15.84 -11.05 -23.51
N SER A 552 -15.51 -12.18 -24.13
CA SER A 552 -15.19 -13.45 -23.46
C SER A 552 -13.69 -13.81 -23.55
N ALA A 553 -12.83 -12.86 -23.93
CA ALA A 553 -11.40 -13.11 -24.09
C ALA A 553 -10.68 -13.25 -22.73
N PHE A 554 -9.69 -14.15 -22.67
CA PHE A 554 -8.72 -14.22 -21.58
C PHE A 554 -7.31 -14.10 -22.15
N THR A 555 -6.43 -13.36 -21.46
CA THR A 555 -5.03 -13.14 -21.89
C THR A 555 -4.06 -13.38 -20.73
N ALA A 556 -2.92 -13.99 -21.04
CA ALA A 556 -1.88 -14.24 -20.04
C ALA A 556 -1.14 -12.94 -19.68
N VAL A 557 -1.23 -12.51 -18.41
CA VAL A 557 -0.44 -11.40 -17.83
C VAL A 557 0.85 -11.89 -17.17
N PHE A 558 0.92 -13.19 -16.86
CA PHE A 558 2.12 -13.91 -16.47
C PHE A 558 2.06 -15.35 -17.01
N HIS A 559 3.19 -15.91 -17.43
CA HIS A 559 3.34 -17.34 -17.67
C HIS A 559 4.78 -17.78 -17.42
N SER A 560 4.95 -19.03 -17.00
CA SER A 560 6.25 -19.63 -16.66
C SER A 560 6.20 -21.15 -16.84
N SER A 561 7.35 -21.73 -17.22
CA SER A 561 7.65 -23.16 -17.28
C SER A 561 8.75 -23.58 -16.29
N THR A 562 9.10 -22.71 -15.34
CA THR A 562 10.14 -22.92 -14.31
C THR A 562 9.64 -22.58 -12.91
N GLY A 563 8.34 -22.75 -12.65
CA GLY A 563 7.69 -22.42 -11.39
C GLY A 563 7.32 -20.94 -11.26
N ILE A 564 7.01 -20.49 -10.04
CA ILE A 564 6.56 -19.13 -9.74
C ILE A 564 7.16 -18.62 -8.43
N GLY A 565 7.65 -17.38 -8.40
CA GLY A 565 8.33 -16.81 -7.21
C GLY A 565 9.57 -17.59 -6.75
N GLY A 566 10.17 -18.39 -7.63
CA GLY A 566 11.29 -19.29 -7.30
C GLY A 566 10.88 -20.58 -6.58
N TYR A 567 9.57 -20.87 -6.43
CA TYR A 567 9.05 -22.20 -6.09
C TYR A 567 8.84 -22.99 -7.38
N ASP A 568 9.42 -24.18 -7.49
CA ASP A 568 9.64 -24.88 -8.76
C ASP A 568 8.39 -25.52 -9.40
N LEU A 569 7.34 -25.87 -8.64
CA LEU A 569 6.15 -26.63 -9.10
C LEU A 569 6.47 -28.00 -9.77
N GLU A 570 7.59 -28.62 -9.39
CA GLU A 570 8.13 -29.89 -9.92
C GLU A 570 7.45 -31.14 -9.36
N MET A 571 6.74 -31.07 -8.22
CA MET A 571 6.16 -32.25 -7.57
C MET A 571 4.63 -32.26 -7.72
N ALA A 572 4.05 -33.41 -8.07
CA ALA A 572 2.59 -33.57 -8.26
C ALA A 572 1.76 -33.29 -6.98
N LYS A 573 2.42 -33.29 -5.82
CA LYS A 573 1.83 -32.93 -4.52
C LYS A 573 1.86 -31.44 -4.20
N ASP A 574 2.48 -30.61 -5.02
CA ASP A 574 2.56 -29.16 -4.81
C ASP A 574 1.18 -28.50 -4.85
N ARG A 575 0.95 -27.56 -3.94
CA ARG A 575 -0.31 -26.82 -3.79
C ARG A 575 -0.07 -25.32 -3.71
N VAL A 576 -1.04 -24.56 -4.20
CA VAL A 576 -1.05 -23.09 -4.14
C VAL A 576 -2.43 -22.60 -3.69
N ILE A 577 -2.44 -21.64 -2.77
CA ILE A 577 -3.62 -20.85 -2.39
C ILE A 577 -3.29 -19.34 -2.44
N ALA A 578 -4.32 -18.51 -2.59
CA ALA A 578 -4.21 -17.05 -2.54
C ALA A 578 -4.65 -16.51 -1.16
N PHE A 579 -3.85 -15.66 -0.54
CA PHE A 579 -4.10 -15.14 0.82
C PHE A 579 -3.62 -13.69 1.00
N ASP A 580 -4.13 -12.99 2.01
CA ASP A 580 -3.81 -11.60 2.32
C ASP A 580 -2.57 -11.49 3.22
N HIS A 581 -1.41 -11.86 2.69
CA HIS A 581 -0.12 -11.82 3.39
C HIS A 581 0.24 -10.47 4.05
N ARG A 582 -0.42 -9.37 3.66
CA ARG A 582 -0.15 -8.01 4.17
C ARG A 582 -1.23 -7.47 5.11
N SER A 583 -2.32 -8.21 5.36
CA SER A 583 -3.47 -7.77 6.15
C SER A 583 -4.10 -6.46 5.63
N LYS A 584 -4.29 -6.33 4.31
CA LYS A 584 -4.82 -5.12 3.63
C LYS A 584 -6.21 -5.29 2.98
N GLY A 585 -6.81 -6.48 3.04
CA GLY A 585 -8.09 -6.82 2.40
C GLY A 585 -7.95 -7.30 0.95
N GLY A 586 -6.82 -7.89 0.56
CA GLY A 586 -6.60 -8.36 -0.82
C GLY A 586 -5.66 -9.56 -0.90
N GLN A 587 -6.17 -10.67 -1.45
CA GLN A 587 -5.47 -11.97 -1.61
C GLN A 587 -4.44 -11.94 -2.75
N SER A 588 -3.52 -10.98 -2.62
CA SER A 588 -2.54 -10.55 -3.62
C SER A 588 -1.23 -11.33 -3.57
N HIS A 589 -1.09 -12.26 -2.62
CA HIS A 589 0.08 -13.11 -2.44
C HIS A 589 -0.33 -14.58 -2.45
N LEU A 590 0.59 -15.43 -2.88
CA LEU A 590 0.42 -16.87 -3.01
C LEU A 590 1.16 -17.55 -1.86
N PHE A 591 0.49 -18.48 -1.19
CA PHE A 591 1.14 -19.45 -0.31
C PHE A 591 1.28 -20.77 -1.08
N LEU A 592 2.52 -21.22 -1.26
CA LEU A 592 2.87 -22.45 -1.97
C LEU A 592 3.47 -23.45 -0.99
N TYR A 593 3.02 -24.70 -1.02
CA TYR A 593 3.49 -25.71 -0.08
C TYR A 593 3.61 -27.11 -0.69
N ARG A 594 4.59 -27.86 -0.19
CA ARG A 594 4.90 -29.24 -0.55
C ARG A 594 4.61 -30.16 0.66
N PRO A 595 3.36 -30.62 0.82
CA PRO A 595 3.00 -31.49 1.95
C PRO A 595 3.84 -32.77 1.88
N GLY A 596 4.31 -33.28 3.02
CA GLY A 596 5.22 -34.41 3.09
C GLY A 596 6.71 -34.10 2.94
N ASP A 597 7.08 -32.90 2.43
CA ASP A 597 8.49 -32.47 2.32
C ASP A 597 8.78 -31.20 3.15
N GLN A 598 7.84 -30.75 3.99
CA GLN A 598 7.99 -29.61 4.91
C GLN A 598 8.24 -28.23 4.25
N ILE A 599 8.19 -28.12 2.92
CA ILE A 599 8.52 -26.88 2.20
C ILE A 599 7.30 -25.93 2.16
N THR A 600 7.50 -24.67 2.56
CA THR A 600 6.54 -23.57 2.39
C THR A 600 7.21 -22.34 1.80
N TYR A 601 6.52 -21.64 0.90
CA TYR A 601 6.97 -20.40 0.26
C TYR A 601 5.81 -19.39 0.25
N VAL A 602 6.12 -18.11 0.49
CA VAL A 602 5.24 -17.00 0.09
C VAL A 602 5.81 -16.36 -1.16
N ALA A 603 4.96 -16.19 -2.18
CA ALA A 603 5.31 -15.50 -3.42
C ALA A 603 4.33 -14.37 -3.74
N GLY A 604 4.79 -13.38 -4.49
CA GLY A 604 3.96 -12.27 -4.96
C GLY A 604 4.64 -11.51 -6.08
N ARG A 605 3.95 -10.55 -6.70
CA ARG A 605 4.54 -9.69 -7.74
C ARG A 605 5.75 -8.93 -7.20
N ALA A 606 6.87 -9.06 -7.89
CA ALA A 606 8.12 -8.40 -7.53
C ALA A 606 7.98 -6.88 -7.72
N LEU A 607 8.39 -6.10 -6.72
CA LEU A 607 8.66 -4.67 -6.92
C LEU A 607 9.90 -4.54 -7.82
N PRO A 608 9.98 -3.51 -8.69
CA PRO A 608 11.18 -3.27 -9.47
C PRO A 608 12.37 -3.03 -8.53
N PRO A 609 13.58 -3.48 -8.90
CA PRO A 609 14.76 -3.24 -8.07
C PRO A 609 14.95 -1.73 -7.90
N VAL A 610 15.07 -1.27 -6.65
CA VAL A 610 15.39 0.14 -6.34
C VAL A 610 16.79 0.43 -6.87
N ARG A 611 16.83 0.91 -8.12
CA ARG A 611 18.07 1.18 -8.83
C ARG A 611 18.68 2.45 -8.24
N VAL A 612 19.49 2.29 -7.20
CA VAL A 612 20.41 3.32 -6.72
C VAL A 612 21.40 3.60 -7.85
N VAL A 613 21.01 4.47 -8.76
CA VAL A 613 21.91 5.04 -9.76
C VAL A 613 22.77 6.04 -8.99
N PRO A 614 24.11 5.87 -8.94
CA PRO A 614 24.99 6.91 -8.42
C PRO A 614 24.97 8.07 -9.41
N VAL A 615 24.02 8.99 -9.23
CA VAL A 615 23.97 10.23 -9.98
C VAL A 615 25.07 11.13 -9.42
N THR A 616 26.21 11.18 -10.11
CA THR A 616 27.23 12.20 -9.88
C THR A 616 26.69 13.56 -10.35
N VAL A 617 25.82 14.15 -9.53
CA VAL A 617 25.52 15.58 -9.61
C VAL A 617 26.80 16.30 -9.24
N THR A 618 27.28 17.19 -10.11
CA THR A 618 28.32 18.16 -9.78
C THR A 618 27.65 19.51 -9.51
N PRO A 619 27.14 19.75 -8.29
CA PRO A 619 26.58 21.05 -7.95
C PRO A 619 27.68 22.10 -7.88
N VAL A 620 27.39 23.32 -8.30
CA VAL A 620 28.18 24.49 -7.93
C VAL A 620 27.88 24.78 -6.46
N VAL A 621 28.81 24.43 -5.58
CA VAL A 621 28.70 24.58 -4.12
C VAL A 621 29.18 25.97 -3.72
N GLY A 622 28.33 26.74 -3.06
CA GLY A 622 28.79 27.84 -2.20
C GLY A 622 29.40 27.25 -0.93
N PRO A 623 30.55 27.76 -0.43
CA PRO A 623 31.47 26.97 0.38
C PRO A 623 30.94 26.48 1.75
N ASP A 624 29.94 27.12 2.33
CA ASP A 624 29.72 27.11 3.79
C ASP A 624 28.43 26.43 4.26
N SER A 625 28.11 25.20 3.79
CA SER A 625 27.05 24.38 4.42
C SER A 625 27.23 22.87 4.19
N ILE A 626 27.11 22.09 5.27
CA ILE A 626 27.47 20.65 5.33
C ILE A 626 26.28 19.73 5.69
N VAL A 627 25.15 20.28 6.15
CA VAL A 627 24.07 19.56 6.85
C VAL A 627 23.53 18.31 6.14
N GLU A 628 23.37 18.33 4.82
CA GLU A 628 22.48 17.38 4.11
C GLU A 628 23.14 16.46 3.07
N ARG A 629 24.15 15.67 3.44
CA ARG A 629 24.50 14.45 2.66
C ARG A 629 24.81 13.24 3.52
N TYR A 630 24.40 12.09 2.97
CA TYR A 630 24.63 10.71 3.44
C TYR A 630 23.74 10.26 4.62
N GLY A 631 22.84 9.31 4.33
CA GLY A 631 22.12 8.53 5.33
C GLY A 631 22.86 7.23 5.65
N TYR A 632 22.56 6.63 6.82
CA TYR A 632 23.42 5.60 7.41
C TYR A 632 22.96 4.14 7.21
N PRO A 633 23.91 3.19 7.03
CA PRO A 633 23.66 1.77 7.21
C PRO A 633 23.66 1.40 8.71
N VAL A 634 22.88 0.39 9.09
CA VAL A 634 22.72 -0.10 10.48
C VAL A 634 23.92 -0.92 10.99
N ASN A 635 25.09 -0.78 10.37
CA ASN A 635 26.35 -1.40 10.77
C ASN A 635 27.50 -0.48 10.32
N PHE A 636 28.34 0.00 11.24
CA PHE A 636 29.58 0.70 10.90
C PHE A 636 30.60 -0.30 10.32
N PRO A 637 31.10 -0.12 9.08
CA PRO A 637 32.11 -1.02 8.52
C PRO A 637 33.49 -0.69 9.09
N HIS A 638 34.01 -1.51 10.01
CA HIS A 638 35.36 -1.34 10.59
C HIS A 638 36.46 -1.63 9.56
N ALA A 639 36.83 -0.62 8.79
CA ALA A 639 38.03 -0.59 7.95
C ALA A 639 39.10 0.30 8.60
N PHE A 640 39.81 -0.25 9.58
CA PHE A 640 40.87 0.47 10.32
C PHE A 640 41.98 0.97 9.39
N ALA A 641 42.22 2.29 9.38
CA ALA A 641 43.36 2.90 8.68
C ALA A 641 44.70 2.75 9.44
N GLY A 642 44.64 2.40 10.74
CA GLY A 642 45.78 2.19 11.61
C GLY A 642 45.36 1.49 12.91
N THR A 643 46.32 1.10 13.75
CA THR A 643 46.06 0.45 15.04
C THR A 643 45.90 1.48 16.16
N SER A 644 44.74 1.51 16.81
CA SER A 644 44.39 2.38 17.94
C SER A 644 44.93 1.93 19.31
N GLY A 645 45.44 0.69 19.40
CA GLY A 645 45.77 0.03 20.67
C GLY A 645 44.58 -0.27 21.59
N GLN A 646 43.36 0.17 21.23
CA GLN A 646 42.15 0.19 22.05
C GLN A 646 40.94 -0.31 21.26
N ALA A 647 39.97 -0.92 21.94
CA ALA A 647 38.68 -1.25 21.33
C ALA A 647 37.87 0.02 21.04
N ASP A 648 37.27 0.08 19.86
CA ASP A 648 36.15 0.97 19.56
C ASP A 648 34.88 0.33 20.13
N TRP A 649 34.11 1.08 20.91
CA TRP A 649 32.91 0.57 21.61
C TRP A 649 31.63 0.65 20.76
N GLY A 650 31.66 1.37 19.64
CA GLY A 650 30.60 1.32 18.62
C GLY A 650 29.26 1.91 19.03
N THR A 651 28.25 1.68 18.19
CA THR A 651 26.91 2.30 18.28
C THR A 651 26.10 1.80 19.47
N ASP A 652 26.08 0.49 19.67
CA ASP A 652 25.13 -0.19 20.56
C ASP A 652 25.49 0.06 22.04
N GLU A 653 26.78 0.28 22.34
CA GLU A 653 27.25 0.65 23.68
C GLU A 653 27.12 2.17 23.94
N ALA A 654 26.99 3.01 22.91
CA ALA A 654 26.85 4.46 23.06
C ALA A 654 25.47 4.84 23.63
N GLU A 655 24.39 4.22 23.13
CA GLU A 655 23.03 4.45 23.66
C GLU A 655 22.95 4.07 25.15
N ALA A 656 23.61 2.97 25.55
CA ALA A 656 23.74 2.56 26.94
C ALA A 656 24.58 3.53 27.82
N ARG A 657 25.25 4.52 27.20
CA ARG A 657 25.99 5.62 27.83
C ARG A 657 25.32 6.99 27.62
N ASN A 658 24.03 7.03 27.29
CA ASN A 658 23.21 8.25 27.16
C ASN A 658 23.59 9.21 26.01
N PHE A 659 24.20 8.72 24.92
CA PHE A 659 24.40 9.49 23.69
C PHE A 659 24.34 8.57 22.46
N GLU A 660 24.35 9.11 21.24
CA GLU A 660 24.14 8.33 20.00
C GLU A 660 25.19 8.67 18.95
N LEU A 661 25.95 7.68 18.46
CA LEU A 661 26.88 7.82 17.34
C LEU A 661 26.13 7.75 16.00
N ILE A 662 25.91 8.90 15.37
CA ILE A 662 25.12 9.01 14.13
C ILE A 662 25.96 8.69 12.89
N SER A 663 27.22 9.14 12.85
CA SER A 663 28.03 9.07 11.62
C SER A 663 29.53 9.18 11.88
N GLY A 664 30.33 8.91 10.85
CA GLY A 664 31.78 9.05 10.86
C GLY A 664 32.46 8.18 9.80
N ASN A 665 33.71 8.50 9.46
CA ASN A 665 34.49 7.75 8.46
C ASN A 665 35.51 6.77 9.05
N GLY A 666 35.49 6.53 10.36
CA GLY A 666 36.46 5.68 11.06
C GLY A 666 37.84 6.31 11.26
N GLY A 667 38.07 7.56 10.83
CA GLY A 667 39.29 8.32 11.18
C GLY A 667 39.25 8.92 12.59
N ILE A 668 38.07 8.93 13.21
CA ILE A 668 37.84 9.20 14.64
C ILE A 668 36.96 8.06 15.17
N ILE A 669 37.34 7.44 16.29
CA ILE A 669 36.59 6.34 16.95
C ILE A 669 36.31 6.66 18.42
N TRP A 670 35.26 6.07 19.00
CA TRP A 670 34.89 6.26 20.41
C TRP A 670 35.66 5.28 21.31
N VAL A 671 36.27 5.76 22.39
CA VAL A 671 37.12 4.99 23.30
C VAL A 671 36.98 5.50 24.75
N SER A 672 37.52 4.75 25.72
CA SER A 672 37.61 5.26 27.10
C SER A 672 38.43 6.54 27.21
N CYS A 673 37.93 7.48 27.99
CA CYS A 673 38.63 8.67 28.49
C CYS A 673 39.89 8.34 29.33
N THR A 674 40.08 7.07 29.71
CA THR A 674 41.25 6.55 30.41
C THR A 674 42.34 5.97 29.48
N ALA A 675 42.11 5.95 28.15
CA ALA A 675 43.06 5.40 27.19
C ALA A 675 44.45 6.05 27.29
N SER A 676 45.48 5.21 27.30
CA SER A 676 46.88 5.63 27.41
C SER A 676 47.32 6.51 26.23
N PRO A 677 48.09 7.59 26.46
CA PRO A 677 48.67 8.37 25.37
C PRO A 677 49.72 7.59 24.58
N GLU A 678 49.69 7.74 23.25
CA GLU A 678 50.61 7.10 22.31
C GLU A 678 51.36 8.18 21.54
N ASN A 679 52.69 8.16 21.54
CA ASN A 679 53.54 9.17 20.87
C ASN A 679 53.22 10.64 21.24
N GLY A 680 52.70 10.88 22.46
CA GLY A 680 52.25 12.20 22.91
C GLY A 680 50.80 12.55 22.54
N VAL A 681 50.04 11.63 21.92
CA VAL A 681 48.63 11.78 21.54
C VAL A 681 47.74 10.96 22.48
N GLY A 682 46.94 11.64 23.28
CA GLY A 682 45.93 11.05 24.17
C GLY A 682 44.63 10.72 23.43
N VAL A 683 43.55 11.36 23.87
CA VAL A 683 42.19 11.29 23.32
C VAL A 683 41.58 12.69 23.37
N LEU A 684 40.84 13.04 22.32
CA LEU A 684 39.97 14.22 22.28
C LEU A 684 38.82 13.98 23.26
N LYS A 685 38.34 15.01 23.96
CA LYS A 685 37.21 14.87 24.91
C LYS A 685 36.09 15.83 24.59
N VAL A 686 34.86 15.33 24.63
CA VAL A 686 33.64 16.12 24.62
C VAL A 686 33.06 16.08 26.03
N PHE A 687 32.79 17.26 26.61
CA PHE A 687 32.17 17.39 27.92
C PHE A 687 30.70 17.80 27.75
N PRO A 688 29.74 16.87 27.93
CA PRO A 688 28.31 17.18 27.89
C PRO A 688 27.76 17.59 29.26
N GLY A 689 26.77 18.46 29.27
CA GLY A 689 25.91 18.72 30.43
C GLY A 689 24.81 17.67 30.58
N LEU A 690 24.51 17.25 31.82
CA LEU A 690 23.42 16.29 32.11
C LEU A 690 22.05 16.86 31.70
N LEU A 691 21.17 16.02 31.15
CA LEU A 691 19.81 16.38 30.71
C LEU A 691 18.77 15.43 31.32
N ASN A 692 17.52 15.86 31.44
CA ASN A 692 16.36 15.01 31.79
C ASN A 692 16.51 14.15 33.07
N GLY A 693 17.35 14.56 34.02
CA GLY A 693 17.61 13.82 35.27
C GLY A 693 18.62 12.67 35.15
N GLN A 694 19.35 12.56 34.04
CA GLN A 694 20.49 11.66 33.90
C GLN A 694 21.58 11.97 34.93
N THR A 695 22.31 10.94 35.38
CA THR A 695 23.43 11.07 36.34
C THR A 695 24.82 10.99 35.70
N GLU A 696 24.92 10.48 34.47
CA GLU A 696 26.18 10.25 33.74
C GLU A 696 25.90 10.22 32.23
N ILE A 697 26.81 10.76 31.40
CA ILE A 697 26.81 10.67 29.93
C ILE A 697 28.24 10.37 29.47
N GLY A 698 28.45 9.25 28.77
CA GLY A 698 29.79 8.72 28.50
C GLY A 698 30.41 8.03 29.72
N GLU A 699 31.54 8.53 30.21
CA GLU A 699 32.27 8.05 31.40
C GLU A 699 32.53 9.17 32.43
N PRO A 700 32.76 8.84 33.72
CA PRO A 700 33.14 9.83 34.74
C PRO A 700 34.59 10.30 34.54
N HIS A 701 34.81 11.61 34.44
CA HIS A 701 36.12 12.21 34.26
C HIS A 701 36.33 13.38 35.22
N LEU A 702 37.26 13.24 36.17
CA LEU A 702 37.70 14.31 37.10
C LEU A 702 36.59 15.01 37.91
N GLY A 703 35.44 14.36 38.11
CA GLY A 703 34.28 14.92 38.84
C GLY A 703 33.17 15.48 37.94
N VAL A 704 33.37 15.46 36.62
CA VAL A 704 32.33 15.66 35.59
C VAL A 704 32.17 14.38 34.76
N THR A 705 31.45 14.44 33.65
CA THR A 705 31.25 13.32 32.69
C THR A 705 31.83 13.70 31.33
N ALA A 706 32.29 12.73 30.54
CA ALA A 706 32.90 12.99 29.23
C ALA A 706 32.70 11.82 28.24
N VAL A 707 32.65 12.15 26.94
CA VAL A 707 32.70 11.21 25.83
C VAL A 707 34.02 11.43 25.08
N CYS A 708 34.86 10.40 24.95
CA CYS A 708 36.24 10.57 24.47
C CYS A 708 36.54 9.81 23.17
N PHE A 709 37.36 10.41 22.33
CA PHE A 709 37.60 9.95 20.97
C PHE A 709 39.09 9.81 20.67
N LYS A 710 39.47 8.74 19.96
CA LYS A 710 40.81 8.57 19.42
C LYS A 710 40.81 8.97 17.95
N VAL A 711 41.64 9.93 17.60
CA VAL A 711 41.95 10.28 16.19
C VAL A 711 42.99 9.28 15.67
N LEU A 712 42.74 8.70 14.50
CA LEU A 712 43.56 7.61 13.93
C LEU A 712 44.46 8.05 12.76
N GLY A 713 44.46 9.34 12.40
CA GLY A 713 45.32 9.91 11.36
C GLY A 713 44.93 11.35 10.99
N SER A 714 45.66 11.94 10.04
CA SER A 714 45.51 13.34 9.58
C SER A 714 44.24 13.62 8.73
N GLY A 715 43.16 12.89 9.00
CA GLY A 715 41.90 13.01 8.28
C GLY A 715 40.86 12.05 8.86
N GLY A 716 39.78 12.60 9.38
CA GLY A 716 38.75 11.84 10.07
C GLY A 716 37.56 12.73 10.42
N TRP A 717 36.39 12.14 10.61
CA TRP A 717 35.25 12.82 11.23
C TRP A 717 34.31 11.82 11.91
N VAL A 718 33.55 12.32 12.89
CA VAL A 718 32.46 11.63 13.59
C VAL A 718 31.32 12.62 13.83
N LYS A 719 30.06 12.16 13.79
CA LYS A 719 28.88 12.90 14.26
C LYS A 719 28.16 12.13 15.35
N LEU A 720 27.67 12.84 16.35
CA LEU A 720 26.87 12.27 17.44
C LEU A 720 25.72 13.18 17.86
N ARG A 721 24.61 12.59 18.31
CA ARG A 721 23.58 13.29 19.10
C ARG A 721 24.00 13.15 20.56
N ILE A 722 24.20 14.29 21.21
CA ILE A 722 24.69 14.37 22.58
C ILE A 722 24.08 15.59 23.28
N PRO A 723 23.66 15.49 24.54
CA PRO A 723 23.20 16.66 25.28
C PRO A 723 24.30 17.70 25.47
N ASN A 724 23.95 18.98 25.34
CA ASN A 724 24.63 20.06 26.06
C ASN A 724 26.17 20.12 25.93
N VAL A 725 26.74 20.12 24.72
CA VAL A 725 28.21 20.21 24.53
C VAL A 725 28.75 21.51 25.14
N TYR A 726 29.37 21.41 26.31
CA TYR A 726 29.92 22.53 27.08
C TYR A 726 31.34 22.88 26.63
N GLU A 727 32.20 21.88 26.45
CA GLU A 727 33.60 22.04 26.06
C GLU A 727 34.05 20.87 25.18
N VAL A 728 34.93 21.15 24.21
CA VAL A 728 35.69 20.13 23.48
C VAL A 728 37.18 20.38 23.71
N GLN A 729 37.89 19.38 24.21
CA GLN A 729 39.32 19.43 24.54
C GLN A 729 40.15 18.64 23.52
N GLY A 730 41.25 19.25 23.08
CA GLY A 730 42.25 18.68 22.17
C GLY A 730 42.86 17.36 22.68
N ASP A 731 43.42 16.56 21.78
CA ASP A 731 43.95 15.23 22.10
C ASP A 731 45.43 15.24 22.55
N SER A 732 46.11 16.38 22.54
CA SER A 732 47.54 16.46 22.84
C SER A 732 47.88 16.15 24.30
N ARG A 733 49.03 15.53 24.50
CA ARG A 733 49.71 15.30 25.79
C ARG A 733 51.20 15.66 25.73
N SER A 734 51.66 16.32 24.68
CA SER A 734 53.06 16.77 24.50
C SER A 734 53.14 17.84 23.40
N PRO A 735 53.92 18.92 23.56
CA PRO A 735 53.95 20.03 22.60
C PRO A 735 54.19 19.58 21.15
N GLY A 736 53.30 20.01 20.24
CA GLY A 736 53.34 19.66 18.81
C GLY A 736 52.81 18.26 18.45
N ALA A 737 52.51 17.40 19.44
CA ALA A 737 51.75 16.17 19.20
C ALA A 737 50.24 16.45 19.24
N GLY A 738 49.46 15.58 18.60
CA GLY A 738 48.00 15.67 18.54
C GLY A 738 47.46 16.27 17.24
N HIS A 739 46.14 16.42 17.17
CA HIS A 739 45.39 16.81 15.98
C HIS A 739 44.44 17.97 16.30
N ASP A 740 44.38 18.95 15.41
CA ASP A 740 43.38 20.01 15.51
C ASP A 740 42.07 19.53 14.88
N VAL A 741 40.94 19.90 15.47
CA VAL A 741 39.61 19.53 14.94
C VAL A 741 38.72 20.75 14.78
N ASP A 742 37.96 20.79 13.68
CA ASP A 742 36.77 21.64 13.61
C ASP A 742 35.64 20.90 14.33
N ALA A 743 35.10 21.52 15.37
CA ALA A 743 33.98 21.04 16.17
C ALA A 743 32.75 21.90 15.87
N THR A 744 31.73 21.32 15.25
CA THR A 744 30.47 21.99 14.87
C THR A 744 29.33 21.50 15.74
N VAL A 745 28.78 22.38 16.57
CA VAL A 745 27.59 22.11 17.38
C VAL A 745 26.37 22.68 16.66
N VAL A 746 25.31 21.87 16.54
CA VAL A 746 24.01 22.23 15.95
C VAL A 746 22.91 22.04 17.00
N ASN A 747 22.11 23.08 17.23
CA ASN A 747 20.89 22.96 18.04
C ASN A 747 19.82 22.18 17.26
N VAL A 748 19.26 21.10 17.83
CA VAL A 748 18.30 20.23 17.12
C VAL A 748 16.93 20.85 16.87
N ALA A 749 16.55 21.88 17.63
CA ALA A 749 15.24 22.52 17.56
C ALA A 749 15.22 23.73 16.63
N SER A 750 16.29 24.53 16.60
CA SER A 750 16.42 25.71 15.73
C SER A 750 17.21 25.48 14.45
N GLY A 751 18.03 24.42 14.39
CA GLY A 751 18.95 24.15 13.27
C GLY A 751 20.18 25.08 13.22
N THR A 752 20.38 25.95 14.21
CA THR A 752 21.54 26.86 14.26
C THR A 752 22.85 26.08 14.43
N GLU A 753 23.75 26.17 13.46
CA GLU A 753 25.12 25.63 13.52
C GLU A 753 26.12 26.65 14.08
N ARG A 754 27.16 26.18 14.77
CA ARG A 754 28.35 26.95 15.11
C ARG A 754 29.59 26.04 15.15
N THR A 755 30.56 26.32 14.31
CA THR A 755 31.89 25.67 14.30
C THR A 755 32.89 26.48 15.12
N LYS A 756 33.75 25.79 15.88
CA LYS A 756 34.99 26.35 16.46
C LYS A 756 36.17 25.43 16.12
N ARG A 757 37.36 26.00 15.98
CA ARG A 757 38.62 25.26 15.85
C ARG A 757 39.11 24.90 17.24
N VAL A 758 39.16 23.62 17.56
CA VAL A 758 39.87 23.12 18.75
C VAL A 758 41.30 22.80 18.31
N GLU A 759 42.28 23.59 18.77
CA GLU A 759 43.69 23.26 18.56
C GLU A 759 44.11 22.11 19.49
N ARG A 760 45.07 21.31 19.03
CA ARG A 760 45.43 20.01 19.64
C ARG A 760 45.75 20.05 21.13
N ASP A 761 46.33 21.14 21.63
CA ASP A 761 46.70 21.36 23.04
C ASP A 761 45.81 22.38 23.78
N GLU A 762 44.67 22.78 23.18
CA GLU A 762 43.70 23.71 23.77
C GLU A 762 42.35 23.07 24.15
N SER A 763 41.48 23.85 24.79
CA SER A 763 40.10 23.51 25.15
C SER A 763 39.17 24.60 24.66
N GLU A 764 38.18 24.24 23.84
CA GLU A 764 37.21 25.17 23.29
C GLU A 764 35.85 25.11 23.99
N GLN A 765 35.40 26.25 24.50
CA GLN A 765 34.12 26.38 25.20
C GLN A 765 32.98 26.68 24.22
N PHE A 766 31.93 25.86 24.28
CA PHE A 766 30.71 25.97 23.48
C PHE A 766 29.52 26.53 24.27
N GLY A 767 29.47 26.43 25.60
CA GLY A 767 28.42 27.07 26.38
C GLY A 767 28.77 27.20 27.85
N ARG A 768 27.86 27.74 28.66
CA ARG A 768 27.97 27.76 30.13
C ARG A 768 26.95 26.86 30.79
N THR A 769 27.21 26.55 32.07
CA THR A 769 26.33 25.76 32.93
C THR A 769 25.37 26.69 33.65
N ASP A 770 24.25 27.02 33.00
CA ASP A 770 23.10 27.67 33.64
C ASP A 770 21.97 26.65 33.86
N ILE A 771 21.25 26.77 34.98
CA ILE A 771 20.09 25.92 35.32
C ILE A 771 18.75 26.54 34.91
N THR A 772 18.77 27.77 34.37
CA THR A 772 17.59 28.57 34.03
C THR A 772 17.30 28.66 32.53
N CYS A 773 18.28 28.31 31.69
CA CYS A 773 18.12 28.16 30.23
C CYS A 773 17.68 29.46 29.51
N ASP A 774 18.35 30.59 29.80
CA ASP A 774 18.04 31.88 29.19
C ASP A 774 18.52 31.98 27.73
N GLU A 775 17.59 31.79 26.78
CA GLU A 775 17.86 31.91 25.33
C GLU A 775 18.19 33.34 24.86
N SER A 776 18.26 34.34 25.76
CA SER A 776 18.56 35.74 25.45
C SER A 776 19.96 36.23 25.90
N HIS A 777 20.76 35.38 26.55
CA HIS A 777 22.08 35.76 27.05
C HIS A 777 23.10 36.03 25.92
N PRO A 778 23.98 37.06 26.00
CA PRO A 778 24.90 37.40 24.89
C PRO A 778 26.00 36.37 24.61
N ASP A 779 26.27 35.43 25.52
CA ASP A 779 27.22 34.32 25.32
C ASP A 779 26.55 32.99 24.88
N PHE A 780 25.26 33.02 24.49
CA PHE A 780 24.44 31.85 24.15
C PHE A 780 25.00 31.02 22.96
N PRO A 781 24.82 29.68 22.88
CA PRO A 781 24.00 28.80 23.72
C PRO A 781 24.44 28.63 25.18
N ASP A 782 23.50 28.87 26.09
CA ASP A 782 23.46 28.22 27.40
C ASP A 782 22.82 26.84 27.22
N ASN A 783 23.52 25.82 27.69
CA ASN A 783 23.34 24.46 27.19
C ASN A 783 22.25 23.70 27.94
N CYS A 784 21.02 23.75 27.41
CA CYS A 784 19.84 23.08 27.97
C CYS A 784 19.08 22.13 27.03
N GLN A 785 19.63 21.78 25.86
CA GLN A 785 18.95 20.89 24.88
C GLN A 785 19.91 19.87 24.25
N GLU A 786 19.34 18.86 23.59
CA GLU A 786 20.09 17.94 22.74
C GLU A 786 20.76 18.70 21.57
N THR A 787 21.96 18.26 21.19
CA THR A 787 22.72 18.84 20.08
C THR A 787 23.23 17.75 19.15
N LEU A 788 23.41 18.11 17.88
CA LEU A 788 24.30 17.34 17.00
C LEU A 788 25.70 17.95 17.10
N LEU A 789 26.70 17.12 17.29
CA LEU A 789 28.10 17.51 17.22
C LEU A 789 28.75 16.80 16.02
N GLU A 790 29.36 17.54 15.10
CA GLU A 790 30.39 17.03 14.19
C GLU A 790 31.77 17.35 14.77
N LEU A 791 32.64 16.36 14.87
CA LEU A 791 34.07 16.53 15.11
C LEU A 791 34.80 16.12 13.84
N ARG A 792 35.72 16.96 13.35
CA ARG A 792 36.42 16.72 12.08
C ARG A 792 37.89 17.11 12.17
N VAL A 793 38.77 16.15 11.93
CA VAL A 793 40.23 16.36 11.86
C VAL A 793 40.56 17.32 10.72
N VAL A 794 41.44 18.27 11.02
CA VAL A 794 42.03 19.19 10.06
C VAL A 794 43.50 18.79 9.88
N GLY A 795 43.94 18.72 8.63
CA GLY A 795 45.28 18.26 8.22
C GLY A 795 46.06 19.31 7.46
#